data_AF-A0A6S7I5Y6-F1
#
_entry.id   AF-A0A6S7I5Y6-F1
#
_cell.length_a   1.000
_cell.length_b   1.000
_cell.length_c   1.000
_cell.angle_alpha   90.00
_cell.angle_beta   90.00
_cell.angle_gamma   90.00
#
_symmetry.space_group_name_H-M   'P 1'
#
loop_
_entity.id
_entity.type
_entity.pdbx_description
1 polymer ?
#
loop_
_entity_poly.entity_id
_entity_poly.type
_entity_poly.pdbx_seq_one_letter_code
_entity_poly.pdbx_strand_id
1 'polypeptide(L)'
;MSALAYRVSAVLSHAGVGYDDMRRLNRMGISMSPDRMINLQHQIGETYNSKIQVWKKNIETNRSTVKFLQEVKEKQVKDCNSDDMDIDTQIDLTDNVVNTYSSYTPEVLQQATKLISKIQISPNETGVTDENLKDAINHLESEKLPLYKIVGDNVDLEVHARIQTKDHGNKSIHWTHQFAERARIVPSIPTKQTHQKRLKDVQLVELLPSADVLNSLKETWGILISRVLCKYVKALRCFKDVVIHHIPHKYSEKMAKKSTSHGDQLFEERGRNVQWAFGDGANQYDRLEGLRTEFADWHAKFTLYKSEFDIFVNTQSAAEVGTSAASINRTGKTNARKGIQSNYNDYKDFHEREMEAHICAAFMEMLSMSTLEDSIPSMPNKDVPKTIRQKWLLDICKGIVDKYVFGVPDVNTLVEETQNLQNATTAEFVCRAPTCNAKYIHHSGRVRHEIKNHGHHFNKIDGERDEYGYYYCQHGCGYVFSTKATRTKHEERTHGSVAAPVNDTESVDDDCSEQDYLYNYHTAKLTYGLLLLEFNDAVKEGDGERLFKVYKLAMLFYRKYGHFKYAYAVLLYSSQIKAILSESEACDLKWNRFHNKFGGKGRNIPLDLKKEQQNKVLKTMWKGLGSNLSEQSASRVPKALDSIEDPMSSIDTDCRLEKRQGRNSKKGPEESVTQILGDLMKKQVFLLTPGREGHKSFPKFEANLLEGLDYRDLHKWMTDHLSL
;
A
#
# COMPACT_ATOMS: atom_id res chain seq x y z
N MET A 1 46.52 7.78 12.20
CA MET A 1 45.96 8.27 10.92
C MET A 1 44.90 9.31 11.24
N SER A 2 44.72 10.32 10.39
CA SER A 2 43.71 11.36 10.57
C SER A 2 42.30 10.83 10.27
N ALA A 3 41.27 11.50 10.81
CA ALA A 3 39.88 11.21 10.48
C ALA A 3 39.59 11.39 8.97
N LEU A 4 40.33 12.28 8.30
CA LEU A 4 40.28 12.46 6.84
C LEU A 4 40.65 11.17 6.09
N ALA A 5 41.72 10.48 6.50
CA ALA A 5 42.15 9.24 5.85
C ALA A 5 41.08 8.13 5.94
N TYR A 6 40.35 8.04 7.06
CA TYR A 6 39.19 7.14 7.19
C TYR A 6 38.07 7.51 6.21
N ARG A 7 37.67 8.79 6.16
CA ARG A 7 36.60 9.29 5.27
C ARG A 7 36.95 9.10 3.80
N VAL A 8 38.17 9.42 3.40
CA VAL A 8 38.67 9.18 2.03
C VAL A 8 38.65 7.69 1.69
N SER A 9 39.08 6.82 2.60
CA SER A 9 39.07 5.37 2.36
C SER A 9 37.66 4.78 2.24
N ALA A 10 36.70 5.31 2.99
CA ALA A 10 35.29 4.94 2.84
C ALA A 10 34.74 5.32 1.45
N VAL A 11 35.05 6.53 0.96
CA VAL A 11 34.68 6.99 -0.40
C VAL A 11 35.34 6.12 -1.48
N LEU A 12 36.64 5.84 -1.37
CA LEU A 12 37.36 4.98 -2.32
C LEU A 12 36.81 3.54 -2.34
N SER A 13 36.46 2.99 -1.16
CA SER A 13 35.81 1.68 -1.06
C SER A 13 34.39 1.67 -1.63
N HIS A 14 33.61 2.75 -1.44
CA HIS A 14 32.29 2.89 -2.05
C HIS A 14 32.36 3.04 -3.58
N ALA A 15 33.40 3.72 -4.08
CA ALA A 15 33.64 3.93 -5.50
C ALA A 15 34.20 2.70 -6.24
N GLY A 16 34.52 1.61 -5.55
CA GLY A 16 35.07 0.40 -6.19
C GLY A 16 36.51 0.55 -6.67
N VAL A 17 37.34 1.30 -5.94
CA VAL A 17 38.74 1.53 -6.32
C VAL A 17 39.55 0.24 -6.27
N GLY A 18 40.34 0.00 -7.33
CA GLY A 18 41.18 -1.18 -7.46
C GLY A 18 42.18 -1.33 -6.31
N TYR A 19 42.50 -2.59 -5.97
CA TYR A 19 43.36 -2.91 -4.83
C TYR A 19 44.76 -2.26 -4.92
N ASP A 20 45.35 -2.21 -6.12
CA ASP A 20 46.63 -1.53 -6.36
C ASP A 20 46.54 -0.01 -6.27
N ASP A 21 45.42 0.59 -6.66
CA ASP A 21 45.20 2.04 -6.54
C ASP A 21 45.00 2.47 -5.08
N MET A 22 44.28 1.66 -4.29
CA MET A 22 44.23 1.85 -2.83
C MET A 22 45.61 1.64 -2.17
N ARG A 23 46.45 0.70 -2.64
CA ARG A 23 47.86 0.60 -2.19
C ARG A 23 48.68 1.86 -2.53
N ARG A 24 48.53 2.40 -3.74
CA ARG A 24 49.21 3.63 -4.19
C ARG A 24 48.82 4.82 -3.30
N LEU A 25 47.52 5.03 -3.08
CA LEU A 25 47.00 6.09 -2.22
C LEU A 25 47.39 5.92 -0.74
N ASN A 26 47.50 4.69 -0.26
CA ASN A 26 48.00 4.41 1.09
C ASN A 26 49.49 4.74 1.23
N ARG A 27 50.33 4.41 0.25
CA ARG A 27 51.76 4.79 0.22
C ARG A 27 51.96 6.31 0.16
N MET A 28 51.01 7.03 -0.42
CA MET A 28 50.97 8.51 -0.42
C MET A 28 50.42 9.11 0.89
N GLY A 29 50.02 8.29 1.87
CA GLY A 29 49.45 8.75 3.14
C GLY A 29 48.01 9.28 3.06
N ILE A 30 47.35 9.14 1.90
CA ILE A 30 46.02 9.69 1.61
C ILE A 30 44.90 8.78 2.15
N SER A 31 45.10 7.45 2.06
CA SER A 31 44.12 6.44 2.47
C SER A 31 44.71 5.42 3.45
N MET A 32 43.84 4.62 4.04
CA MET A 32 44.17 3.40 4.76
C MET A 32 44.63 2.30 3.80
N SER A 33 45.33 1.29 4.30
CA SER A 33 45.64 0.10 3.51
C SER A 33 44.36 -0.71 3.23
N PRO A 34 44.26 -1.40 2.07
CA PRO A 34 43.12 -2.26 1.76
C PRO A 34 42.78 -3.25 2.89
N ASP A 35 43.80 -3.84 3.51
CA ASP A 35 43.61 -4.88 4.53
C ASP A 35 43.05 -4.27 5.83
N ARG A 36 43.43 -3.03 6.18
CA ARG A 36 42.78 -2.32 7.30
C ARG A 36 41.34 -1.90 7.00
N MET A 37 41.01 -1.60 5.75
CA MET A 37 39.62 -1.35 5.35
C MET A 37 38.76 -2.61 5.43
N ILE A 38 39.31 -3.76 5.02
CA ILE A 38 38.65 -5.06 5.16
C ILE A 38 38.44 -5.39 6.66
N ASN A 39 39.47 -5.25 7.50
CA ASN A 39 39.36 -5.50 8.94
C ASN A 39 38.34 -4.57 9.62
N LEU A 40 38.27 -3.29 9.21
CA LEU A 40 37.24 -2.36 9.71
C LEU A 40 35.83 -2.81 9.30
N GLN A 41 35.63 -3.29 8.07
CA GLN A 41 34.35 -3.88 7.65
C GLN A 41 33.99 -5.14 8.45
N HIS A 42 34.97 -5.97 8.83
CA HIS A 42 34.75 -7.12 9.72
C HIS A 42 34.33 -6.69 11.13
N GLN A 43 35.05 -5.76 11.77
CA GLN A 43 34.71 -5.23 13.10
C GLN A 43 33.32 -4.58 13.15
N ILE A 44 32.94 -3.83 12.11
CA ILE A 44 31.59 -3.30 11.96
C ILE A 44 30.58 -4.46 11.85
N GLY A 45 30.88 -5.45 11.00
CA GLY A 45 30.04 -6.62 10.77
C GLY A 45 29.81 -7.54 11.97
N GLU A 46 30.75 -7.61 12.92
CA GLU A 46 30.58 -8.33 14.19
C GLU A 46 29.45 -7.73 15.04
N THR A 47 29.35 -6.40 15.08
CA THR A 47 28.32 -5.69 15.85
C THR A 47 26.98 -5.56 15.12
N TYR A 48 26.90 -5.93 13.84
CA TYR A 48 25.75 -5.68 12.95
C TYR A 48 24.42 -6.26 13.46
N ASN A 49 24.43 -7.39 14.16
CA ASN A 49 23.22 -8.01 14.69
C ASN A 49 22.93 -7.63 16.16
N SER A 50 23.81 -6.89 16.84
CA SER A 50 23.77 -6.66 18.29
C SER A 50 22.42 -6.12 18.79
N LYS A 51 21.86 -5.08 18.13
CA LYS A 51 20.58 -4.48 18.51
C LYS A 51 19.40 -5.45 18.34
N ILE A 52 19.43 -6.28 17.30
CA ILE A 52 18.39 -7.27 17.01
C ILE A 52 18.40 -8.35 18.08
N GLN A 53 19.59 -8.83 18.48
CA GLN A 53 19.73 -9.82 19.56
C GLN A 53 19.21 -9.27 20.90
N VAL A 54 19.41 -7.97 21.19
CA VAL A 54 18.80 -7.32 22.36
C VAL A 54 17.27 -7.25 22.25
N TRP A 55 16.71 -6.88 21.09
CA TRP A 55 15.26 -6.85 20.89
C TRP A 55 14.65 -8.25 21.00
N LYS A 56 15.26 -9.23 20.34
CA LYS A 56 14.89 -10.66 20.39
C LYS A 56 14.89 -11.17 21.84
N LYS A 57 16.01 -11.01 22.57
CA LYS A 57 16.11 -11.46 23.97
C LYS A 57 15.02 -10.85 24.85
N ASN A 58 14.76 -9.55 24.73
CA ASN A 58 13.71 -8.90 25.51
C ASN A 58 12.30 -9.45 25.21
N ILE A 59 12.00 -9.76 23.94
CA ILE A 59 10.72 -10.38 23.54
C ILE A 59 10.63 -11.81 24.05
N GLU A 60 11.69 -12.60 23.90
CA GLU A 60 11.73 -14.00 24.33
C GLU A 60 11.59 -14.12 25.85
N THR A 61 12.34 -13.34 26.64
CA THR A 61 12.26 -13.47 28.10
C THR A 61 10.93 -12.98 28.67
N ASN A 62 10.35 -11.88 28.19
CA ASN A 62 8.99 -11.47 28.61
C ASN A 62 7.96 -12.56 28.23
N ARG A 63 7.95 -13.04 26.97
CA ARG A 63 6.98 -14.07 26.54
C ARG A 63 7.11 -15.40 27.29
N SER A 64 8.33 -15.86 27.55
CA SER A 64 8.55 -17.06 28.35
C SER A 64 8.14 -16.86 29.80
N THR A 65 8.32 -15.66 30.36
CA THR A 65 7.85 -15.32 31.71
C THR A 65 6.33 -15.28 31.79
N VAL A 66 5.63 -14.70 30.81
CA VAL A 66 4.15 -14.74 30.74
C VAL A 66 3.65 -16.18 30.67
N LYS A 67 4.21 -17.00 29.77
CA LYS A 67 3.84 -18.44 29.67
C LYS A 67 4.09 -19.20 30.97
N PHE A 68 5.23 -18.96 31.62
CA PHE A 68 5.56 -19.58 32.89
C PHE A 68 4.57 -19.19 34.00
N LEU A 69 4.24 -17.90 34.13
CA LEU A 69 3.25 -17.44 35.13
C LEU A 69 1.84 -17.96 34.82
N GLN A 70 1.46 -18.09 33.55
CA GLN A 70 0.20 -18.71 33.14
C GLN A 70 0.19 -20.22 33.48
N GLU A 71 1.26 -20.96 33.21
CA GLU A 71 1.40 -22.39 33.57
C GLU A 71 1.42 -22.60 35.10
N VAL A 72 2.03 -21.68 35.86
CA VAL A 72 1.94 -21.64 37.34
C VAL A 72 0.49 -21.44 37.77
N LYS A 73 -0.23 -20.49 37.16
CA LYS A 73 -1.64 -20.24 37.46
C LYS A 73 -2.49 -21.49 37.21
N GLU A 74 -2.40 -22.08 36.02
CA GLU A 74 -3.18 -23.25 35.61
C GLU A 74 -2.92 -24.49 36.48
N LYS A 75 -1.71 -24.63 37.04
CA LYS A 75 -1.32 -25.80 37.86
C LYS A 75 -1.51 -25.62 39.36
N GLN A 76 -1.43 -24.39 39.87
CA GLN A 76 -1.44 -24.12 41.32
C GLN A 76 -2.71 -23.42 41.80
N VAL A 77 -3.40 -22.66 40.94
CA VAL A 77 -4.66 -22.00 41.25
C VAL A 77 -5.80 -22.86 40.70
N LYS A 78 -6.69 -23.35 41.57
CA LYS A 78 -7.93 -24.02 41.14
C LYS A 78 -8.96 -22.96 40.76
N ASP A 79 -9.72 -23.21 39.69
CA ASP A 79 -10.95 -22.48 39.41
C ASP A 79 -12.00 -22.81 40.49
N CYS A 80 -12.09 -21.96 41.53
CA CYS A 80 -13.13 -22.05 42.54
C CYS A 80 -14.49 -21.63 41.95
N ASN A 81 -15.56 -22.34 42.32
CA ASN A 81 -16.92 -21.91 41.97
C ASN A 81 -17.34 -20.74 42.86
N SER A 82 -18.39 -20.01 42.46
CA SER A 82 -18.86 -18.76 43.09
C SER A 82 -19.27 -18.82 44.57
N ASP A 83 -19.28 -20.02 45.17
CA ASP A 83 -19.82 -20.30 46.50
C ASP A 83 -18.72 -20.75 47.49
N ASP A 84 -17.46 -20.89 47.04
CA ASP A 84 -16.31 -21.20 47.90
C ASP A 84 -15.71 -19.92 48.48
N MET A 85 -15.42 -19.92 49.79
CA MET A 85 -14.75 -18.81 50.48
C MET A 85 -13.36 -18.52 49.87
N ASP A 86 -12.97 -17.25 49.77
CA ASP A 86 -11.63 -16.83 49.33
C ASP A 86 -10.54 -17.44 50.23
N ILE A 87 -9.90 -18.52 49.76
CA ILE A 87 -8.70 -19.09 50.37
C ILE A 87 -7.50 -18.46 49.69
N ASP A 88 -6.73 -17.67 50.44
CA ASP A 88 -5.41 -17.15 50.04
C ASP A 88 -4.48 -18.31 49.63
N THR A 89 -4.49 -18.62 48.35
CA THR A 89 -3.73 -19.74 47.80
C THR A 89 -2.29 -19.29 47.63
N GLN A 90 -1.42 -19.65 48.59
CA GLN A 90 0.01 -19.36 48.50
C GLN A 90 0.64 -20.15 47.34
N ILE A 91 1.23 -19.43 46.40
CA ILE A 91 1.85 -19.96 45.19
C ILE A 91 3.31 -20.33 45.49
N ASP A 92 3.69 -21.57 45.18
CA ASP A 92 5.04 -22.09 45.37
C ASP A 92 5.88 -21.94 44.09
N LEU A 93 6.82 -21.00 44.14
CA LEU A 93 7.80 -20.73 43.08
C LEU A 93 9.18 -21.35 43.37
N THR A 94 9.29 -22.29 44.31
CA THR A 94 10.57 -22.96 44.59
C THR A 94 10.97 -23.90 43.45
N ASP A 95 12.29 -23.95 43.17
CA ASP A 95 12.88 -24.77 42.10
C ASP A 95 12.41 -26.23 42.13
N ASN A 96 12.11 -26.78 43.32
CA ASN A 96 11.65 -28.17 43.47
C ASN A 96 10.28 -28.46 42.84
N VAL A 97 9.40 -27.46 42.79
CA VAL A 97 8.04 -27.59 42.22
C VAL A 97 8.05 -27.21 40.74
N VAL A 98 8.63 -26.04 40.43
CA VAL A 98 8.53 -25.45 39.08
C VAL A 98 9.49 -26.06 38.06
N ASN A 99 10.52 -26.82 38.48
CA ASN A 99 11.42 -27.50 37.54
C ASN A 99 10.73 -28.54 36.63
N THR A 100 9.53 -29.00 37.01
CA THR A 100 8.71 -29.96 36.25
C THR A 100 7.86 -29.30 35.17
N TYR A 101 7.89 -27.96 35.06
CA TYR A 101 6.99 -27.21 34.18
C TYR A 101 7.60 -27.03 32.79
N SER A 102 6.76 -27.09 31.76
CA SER A 102 7.18 -27.08 30.36
C SER A 102 7.79 -25.74 29.92
N SER A 103 7.39 -24.65 30.57
CA SER A 103 7.87 -23.28 30.32
C SER A 103 9.03 -22.86 31.23
N TYR A 104 9.53 -23.74 32.11
CA TYR A 104 10.53 -23.39 33.11
C TYR A 104 11.94 -23.22 32.52
N THR A 105 12.60 -22.11 32.85
CA THR A 105 14.05 -21.97 32.82
C THR A 105 14.53 -21.17 34.05
N PRO A 106 15.78 -21.36 34.53
CA PRO A 106 16.31 -20.60 35.66
C PRO A 106 16.30 -19.08 35.42
N GLU A 107 16.51 -18.65 34.17
CA GLU A 107 16.48 -17.24 33.77
C GLU A 107 15.07 -16.64 33.88
N VAL A 108 14.05 -17.42 33.51
CA VAL A 108 12.64 -17.02 33.60
C VAL A 108 12.18 -16.95 35.05
N LEU A 109 12.52 -17.94 35.88
CA LEU A 109 12.20 -17.88 37.32
C LEU A 109 12.85 -16.66 37.99
N GLN A 110 14.12 -16.37 37.69
CA GLN A 110 14.80 -15.18 38.22
C GLN A 110 14.08 -13.88 37.83
N GLN A 111 13.53 -13.79 36.61
CA GLN A 111 12.75 -12.62 36.20
C GLN A 111 11.36 -12.56 36.84
N ALA A 112 10.64 -13.69 36.93
CA ALA A 112 9.36 -13.78 37.61
C ALA A 112 9.46 -13.32 39.07
N THR A 113 10.38 -13.88 39.84
CA THR A 113 10.60 -13.52 41.25
C THR A 113 11.03 -12.05 41.41
N LYS A 114 11.85 -11.53 40.48
CA LYS A 114 12.26 -10.11 40.46
C LYS A 114 11.13 -9.15 40.05
N LEU A 115 10.10 -9.63 39.35
CA LEU A 115 8.91 -8.83 39.03
C LEU A 115 7.94 -8.83 40.20
N ILE A 116 7.63 -10.01 40.76
CA ILE A 116 6.71 -10.19 41.87
C ILE A 116 7.19 -9.40 43.11
N SER A 117 8.48 -9.47 43.44
CA SER A 117 9.09 -8.68 44.54
C SER A 117 9.10 -7.16 44.33
N LYS A 118 8.76 -6.65 43.13
CA LYS A 118 8.49 -5.21 42.89
C LYS A 118 7.00 -4.85 42.98
N ILE A 119 6.12 -5.84 42.83
CA ILE A 119 4.67 -5.68 42.85
C ILE A 119 4.15 -5.81 44.28
N GLN A 120 4.78 -6.64 45.11
CA GLN A 120 4.53 -6.72 46.55
C GLN A 120 4.75 -5.35 47.22
N ILE A 121 3.67 -4.78 47.75
CA ILE A 121 3.64 -3.42 48.33
C ILE A 121 4.16 -3.43 49.78
N SER A 122 4.11 -4.58 50.47
CA SER A 122 4.50 -4.70 51.87
C SER A 122 5.63 -5.74 52.07
N PRO A 123 6.73 -5.40 52.76
CA PRO A 123 7.87 -6.32 52.97
C PRO A 123 7.61 -7.42 54.02
N ASN A 124 6.37 -7.57 54.50
CA ASN A 124 5.97 -8.57 55.51
C ASN A 124 5.10 -9.70 54.95
N GLU A 125 4.70 -9.66 53.67
CA GLU A 125 4.01 -10.77 53.02
C GLU A 125 5.03 -11.84 52.61
N THR A 126 5.00 -13.00 53.26
CA THR A 126 5.97 -14.09 53.08
C THR A 126 5.63 -15.08 51.98
N GLY A 127 4.51 -14.90 51.27
CA GLY A 127 4.05 -15.75 50.18
C GLY A 127 3.64 -14.95 48.95
N VAL A 128 3.61 -15.60 47.79
CA VAL A 128 3.07 -15.03 46.54
C VAL A 128 1.58 -15.37 46.47
N THR A 129 0.73 -14.36 46.31
CA THR A 129 -0.74 -14.54 46.16
C THR A 129 -1.15 -14.63 44.70
N ASP A 130 -2.36 -15.15 44.43
CA ASP A 130 -2.96 -15.11 43.09
C ASP A 130 -3.20 -13.67 42.59
N GLU A 131 -3.44 -12.70 43.47
CA GLU A 131 -3.46 -11.28 43.09
C GLU A 131 -2.08 -10.81 42.59
N ASN A 132 -0.99 -11.11 43.31
CA ASN A 132 0.36 -10.77 42.85
C ASN A 132 0.69 -11.45 41.50
N LEU A 133 0.20 -12.68 41.27
CA LEU A 133 0.39 -13.40 40.02
C LEU A 133 -0.41 -12.77 38.87
N LYS A 134 -1.69 -12.42 39.11
CA LYS A 134 -2.54 -11.69 38.16
C LYS A 134 -1.92 -10.35 37.79
N ASP A 135 -1.42 -9.58 38.76
CA ASP A 135 -0.77 -8.29 38.51
C ASP A 135 0.58 -8.43 37.79
N ALA A 136 1.36 -9.48 38.08
CA ALA A 136 2.58 -9.80 37.35
C ALA A 136 2.30 -10.13 35.87
N ILE A 137 1.26 -10.92 35.59
CA ILE A 137 0.81 -11.24 34.23
C ILE A 137 0.32 -9.96 33.53
N ASN A 138 -0.59 -9.21 34.15
CA ASN A 138 -1.13 -7.95 33.63
C ASN A 138 0.00 -6.94 33.31
N HIS A 139 1.00 -6.83 34.18
CA HIS A 139 2.15 -5.95 33.97
C HIS A 139 2.94 -6.35 32.73
N LEU A 140 3.31 -7.63 32.60
CA LEU A 140 4.09 -8.14 31.46
C LEU A 140 3.32 -8.06 30.14
N GLU A 141 2.02 -8.33 30.16
CA GLU A 141 1.14 -8.21 28.98
C GLU A 141 0.92 -6.74 28.55
N SER A 142 0.97 -5.80 29.51
CA SER A 142 0.94 -4.36 29.24
C SER A 142 2.28 -3.78 28.74
N GLU A 143 3.38 -4.53 28.85
CA GLU A 143 4.72 -4.04 28.55
C GLU A 143 4.92 -3.78 27.05
N LYS A 144 5.47 -2.61 26.71
CA LYS A 144 5.71 -2.20 25.32
C LYS A 144 6.98 -2.83 24.77
N LEU A 145 6.88 -4.10 24.43
CA LEU A 145 7.97 -4.89 23.85
C LEU A 145 8.59 -4.23 22.61
N PRO A 146 9.90 -4.41 22.37
CA PRO A 146 10.58 -3.89 21.19
C PRO A 146 10.30 -4.75 19.95
N LEU A 147 9.02 -5.01 19.66
CA LEU A 147 8.60 -5.74 18.47
C LEU A 147 9.30 -5.14 17.25
N TYR A 148 9.83 -6.00 16.40
CA TYR A 148 10.46 -5.62 15.16
C TYR A 148 9.81 -6.41 14.05
N LYS A 149 9.48 -5.67 12.98
CA LYS A 149 9.36 -6.29 11.69
C LYS A 149 10.73 -6.49 11.15
N ILE A 150 10.75 -7.40 10.25
CA ILE A 150 11.90 -7.81 9.53
C ILE A 150 11.60 -7.03 8.15
N VAL A 151 12.54 -6.71 7.22
CA VAL A 151 12.31 -6.20 5.82
C VAL A 151 13.33 -6.75 4.77
N GLY A 152 12.94 -7.31 3.59
CA GLY A 152 13.93 -7.79 2.61
C GLY A 152 13.46 -8.32 1.24
N ASP A 153 14.43 -8.54 0.33
CA ASP A 153 14.23 -8.68 -1.12
C ASP A 153 15.44 -9.35 -1.83
N ASN A 154 15.26 -9.89 -3.04
CA ASN A 154 16.38 -10.52 -3.80
C ASN A 154 17.30 -9.46 -4.43
N VAL A 155 18.59 -9.79 -4.50
CA VAL A 155 19.65 -8.99 -5.10
C VAL A 155 20.34 -9.79 -6.19
N ASP A 156 19.73 -9.76 -7.36
CA ASP A 156 20.28 -10.36 -8.57
C ASP A 156 21.32 -9.43 -9.22
N LEU A 157 22.49 -9.98 -9.57
CA LEU A 157 23.55 -9.30 -10.30
C LEU A 157 24.18 -10.23 -11.34
N GLU A 158 24.11 -9.84 -12.61
CA GLU A 158 24.94 -10.42 -13.66
C GLU A 158 26.30 -9.72 -13.72
N VAL A 159 27.37 -10.52 -13.68
CA VAL A 159 28.75 -10.11 -13.88
C VAL A 159 29.20 -10.63 -15.24
N HIS A 160 29.26 -9.73 -16.23
CA HIS A 160 29.75 -10.09 -17.56
C HIS A 160 31.28 -10.14 -17.57
N ALA A 161 31.84 -11.20 -18.15
CA ALA A 161 33.28 -11.28 -18.40
C ALA A 161 33.64 -10.32 -19.55
N ARG A 162 34.70 -9.51 -19.38
CA ARG A 162 35.18 -8.58 -20.44
C ARG A 162 35.60 -9.31 -21.72
N ILE A 163 36.11 -10.53 -21.56
CA ILE A 163 36.37 -11.51 -22.62
C ILE A 163 35.88 -12.84 -22.04
N GLN A 164 34.92 -13.49 -22.70
CA GLN A 164 34.48 -14.82 -22.31
C GLN A 164 35.50 -15.85 -22.79
N THR A 165 35.91 -16.74 -21.88
CA THR A 165 36.69 -17.94 -22.23
C THR A 165 35.97 -19.18 -21.72
N LYS A 166 36.41 -20.36 -22.15
CA LYS A 166 35.83 -21.65 -21.72
C LYS A 166 35.77 -21.78 -20.20
N ASP A 167 36.76 -21.22 -19.50
CA ASP A 167 36.90 -21.31 -18.04
C ASP A 167 36.40 -20.05 -17.30
N HIS A 168 36.11 -18.97 -18.04
CA HIS A 168 35.67 -17.67 -17.49
C HIS A 168 34.47 -17.12 -18.30
N GLY A 169 33.28 -17.65 -18.01
CA GLY A 169 32.00 -17.15 -18.53
C GLY A 169 31.40 -16.00 -17.70
N ASN A 170 30.21 -15.54 -18.12
CA ASN A 170 29.38 -14.66 -17.29
C ASN A 170 28.96 -15.39 -16.00
N LYS A 171 28.87 -14.66 -14.89
CA LYS A 171 28.38 -15.19 -13.61
C LYS A 171 27.06 -14.50 -13.26
N SER A 172 26.02 -15.27 -12.98
CA SER A 172 24.80 -14.76 -12.35
C SER A 172 24.89 -14.99 -10.84
N ILE A 173 24.62 -13.95 -10.06
CA ILE A 173 24.67 -13.97 -8.60
C ILE A 173 23.26 -13.71 -8.09
N HIS A 174 22.69 -14.69 -7.36
CA HIS A 174 21.34 -14.67 -6.82
C HIS A 174 21.41 -14.75 -5.29
N TRP A 175 21.16 -13.63 -4.61
CA TRP A 175 21.25 -13.50 -3.15
C TRP A 175 19.98 -12.87 -2.59
N THR A 176 19.73 -13.01 -1.30
CA THR A 176 18.67 -12.27 -0.60
C THR A 176 19.31 -11.22 0.32
N HIS A 177 18.75 -10.01 0.34
CA HIS A 177 19.25 -8.90 1.16
C HIS A 177 18.15 -8.34 2.06
N GLN A 178 18.54 -7.95 3.26
CA GLN A 178 17.75 -8.27 4.44
C GLN A 178 18.06 -7.23 5.54
N PHE A 179 17.09 -6.41 6.00
CA PHE A 179 17.19 -5.45 7.13
C PHE A 179 15.91 -5.42 8.01
N ALA A 180 15.95 -5.47 9.36
CA ALA A 180 14.75 -5.35 10.19
C ALA A 180 14.44 -3.90 10.56
N GLU A 181 13.18 -3.61 10.81
CA GLU A 181 12.64 -2.30 11.19
C GLU A 181 11.86 -2.47 12.51
N ARG A 182 12.27 -1.76 13.56
CA ARG A 182 11.54 -1.80 14.83
C ARG A 182 10.13 -1.22 14.64
N ALA A 183 9.11 -1.96 15.09
CA ALA A 183 7.73 -1.51 15.05
C ALA A 183 7.56 -0.21 15.85
N ARG A 184 7.00 0.81 15.20
CA ARG A 184 6.73 2.11 15.84
C ARG A 184 5.38 2.08 16.55
N ILE A 185 4.45 1.29 16.03
CA ILE A 185 3.14 1.01 16.63
C ILE A 185 3.21 -0.38 17.24
N VAL A 186 3.25 -0.47 18.56
CA VAL A 186 3.10 -1.72 19.31
C VAL A 186 1.68 -1.72 19.87
N PRO A 187 0.74 -2.47 19.26
CA PRO A 187 -0.57 -2.74 19.83
C PRO A 187 -0.45 -3.71 21.01
N SER A 188 -1.44 -3.72 21.91
CA SER A 188 -1.53 -4.72 22.98
C SER A 188 -1.59 -6.13 22.38
N ILE A 189 -0.85 -7.07 22.95
CA ILE A 189 -0.78 -8.44 22.43
C ILE A 189 -1.94 -9.23 23.06
N PRO A 190 -2.90 -9.76 22.28
CA PRO A 190 -3.97 -10.58 22.84
C PRO A 190 -3.41 -11.92 23.32
N THR A 191 -3.91 -12.41 24.45
CA THR A 191 -3.55 -13.72 25.04
C THR A 191 -3.92 -14.91 24.17
N LYS A 192 -4.81 -14.73 23.18
CA LYS A 192 -5.14 -15.74 22.15
C LYS A 192 -5.08 -15.10 20.76
N GLN A 193 -4.39 -15.77 19.83
CA GLN A 193 -4.46 -15.45 18.40
C GLN A 193 -5.77 -15.99 17.81
N THR A 194 -6.85 -15.21 17.97
CA THR A 194 -8.13 -15.50 17.31
C THR A 194 -8.24 -14.74 15.99
N HIS A 195 -8.66 -15.45 14.94
CA HIS A 195 -9.13 -14.82 13.70
C HIS A 195 -10.35 -13.94 14.02
N GLN A 196 -10.44 -12.74 13.41
CA GLN A 196 -11.59 -11.84 13.61
C GLN A 196 -12.90 -12.47 13.11
N LYS A 197 -12.86 -13.20 11.98
CA LYS A 197 -13.98 -13.97 11.42
C LYS A 197 -13.50 -14.96 10.38
N ARG A 198 -14.34 -15.92 9.98
CA ARG A 198 -14.04 -16.83 8.87
C ARG A 198 -14.19 -16.10 7.54
N LEU A 199 -13.41 -16.47 6.53
CA LEU A 199 -13.44 -15.83 5.20
C LEU A 199 -14.84 -15.86 4.55
N LYS A 200 -15.55 -16.98 4.69
CA LYS A 200 -16.95 -17.13 4.23
C LYS A 200 -17.96 -16.18 4.89
N ASP A 201 -17.62 -15.58 6.02
CA ASP A 201 -18.51 -14.67 6.77
C ASP A 201 -18.15 -13.18 6.48
N VAL A 202 -17.27 -12.92 5.49
CA VAL A 202 -16.87 -11.57 5.06
C VAL A 202 -17.85 -11.01 4.01
N GLN A 203 -18.39 -9.82 4.26
CA GLN A 203 -19.20 -9.12 3.28
C GLN A 203 -18.30 -8.34 2.30
N LEU A 204 -18.58 -8.40 1.00
CA LEU A 204 -17.75 -7.78 -0.04
C LEU A 204 -17.71 -6.25 0.11
N VAL A 205 -18.79 -5.62 0.58
CA VAL A 205 -18.82 -4.18 0.92
C VAL A 205 -17.74 -3.77 1.94
N GLU A 206 -17.29 -4.68 2.81
CA GLU A 206 -16.21 -4.39 3.76
C GLU A 206 -14.83 -4.28 3.11
N LEU A 207 -14.65 -4.89 1.94
CA LEU A 207 -13.42 -4.90 1.14
C LEU A 207 -13.46 -3.84 0.04
N LEU A 208 -14.67 -3.48 -0.43
CA LEU A 208 -14.93 -2.47 -1.45
C LEU A 208 -14.99 -1.03 -0.91
N PRO A 209 -14.87 0.00 -1.77
CA PRO A 209 -14.96 1.41 -1.35
C PRO A 209 -16.43 1.82 -1.14
N SER A 210 -16.95 1.64 0.08
CA SER A 210 -18.30 2.10 0.46
C SER A 210 -18.44 3.62 0.42
N ALA A 211 -19.68 4.13 0.44
CA ALA A 211 -19.98 5.56 0.47
C ALA A 211 -19.20 6.33 1.56
N ASP A 212 -19.04 5.77 2.76
CA ASP A 212 -18.22 6.37 3.85
C ASP A 212 -16.73 6.48 3.48
N VAL A 213 -16.20 5.53 2.72
CA VAL A 213 -14.82 5.55 2.22
C VAL A 213 -14.68 6.66 1.18
N LEU A 214 -15.61 6.76 0.23
CA LEU A 214 -15.60 7.81 -0.80
C LEU A 214 -15.78 9.22 -0.20
N ASN A 215 -16.73 9.39 0.74
CA ASN A 215 -16.90 10.63 1.49
C ASN A 215 -15.63 10.98 2.29
N SER A 216 -14.99 10.00 2.93
CA SER A 216 -13.72 10.21 3.62
C SER A 216 -12.56 10.59 2.69
N LEU A 217 -12.56 10.14 1.43
CA LEU A 217 -11.57 10.53 0.43
C LEU A 217 -11.86 11.94 -0.11
N LYS A 218 -13.13 12.31 -0.32
CA LYS A 218 -13.55 13.68 -0.67
C LYS A 218 -13.07 14.70 0.37
N GLU A 219 -13.25 14.40 1.66
CA GLU A 219 -12.76 15.27 2.76
C GLU A 219 -11.24 15.49 2.69
N THR A 220 -10.47 14.43 2.42
CA THR A 220 -9.00 14.52 2.39
C THR A 220 -8.49 15.14 1.09
N TRP A 221 -9.12 14.85 -0.05
CA TRP A 221 -8.87 15.54 -1.32
C TRP A 221 -9.11 17.04 -1.22
N GLY A 222 -10.19 17.49 -0.55
CA GLY A 222 -10.42 18.90 -0.25
C GLY A 222 -9.27 19.55 0.52
N ILE A 223 -8.68 18.85 1.49
CA ILE A 223 -7.47 19.30 2.19
C ILE A 223 -6.27 19.39 1.24
N LEU A 224 -6.03 18.39 0.39
CA LEU A 224 -4.89 18.36 -0.53
C LEU A 224 -4.99 19.47 -1.60
N ILE A 225 -6.17 19.67 -2.16
CA ILE A 225 -6.52 20.77 -3.06
C ILE A 225 -6.22 22.12 -2.40
N SER A 226 -6.63 22.33 -1.14
CA SER A 226 -6.40 23.60 -0.42
C SER A 226 -4.92 24.00 -0.34
N ARG A 227 -4.01 23.01 -0.23
CA ARG A 227 -2.55 23.25 -0.21
C ARG A 227 -2.03 23.73 -1.56
N VAL A 228 -2.54 23.18 -2.66
CA VAL A 228 -2.19 23.58 -4.03
C VAL A 228 -2.71 24.99 -4.30
N LEU A 229 -3.97 25.26 -3.98
CA LEU A 229 -4.58 26.56 -4.24
C LEU A 229 -3.91 27.68 -3.42
N CYS A 230 -3.61 27.47 -2.12
CA CYS A 230 -2.88 28.45 -1.31
C CYS A 230 -1.40 28.64 -1.68
N LYS A 231 -0.83 27.78 -2.54
CA LYS A 231 0.49 27.94 -3.16
C LYS A 231 0.41 28.87 -4.37
N TYR A 232 -0.53 28.61 -5.28
CA TYR A 232 -0.62 29.28 -6.58
C TYR A 232 -1.53 30.52 -6.60
N VAL A 233 -2.74 30.43 -6.08
CA VAL A 233 -3.74 31.51 -6.11
C VAL A 233 -3.35 32.61 -5.13
N LYS A 234 -3.16 33.83 -5.63
CA LYS A 234 -2.63 34.96 -4.84
C LYS A 234 -3.57 35.37 -3.70
N ALA A 235 -4.87 35.45 -3.98
CA ALA A 235 -5.91 35.77 -2.99
C ALA A 235 -5.93 34.77 -1.82
N LEU A 236 -5.80 33.47 -2.09
CA LEU A 236 -5.85 32.41 -1.07
C LEU A 236 -4.59 32.33 -0.20
N ARG A 237 -3.52 33.09 -0.50
CA ARG A 237 -2.31 33.14 0.35
C ARG A 237 -2.60 33.65 1.77
N CYS A 238 -3.69 34.41 1.96
CA CYS A 238 -4.11 34.83 3.30
C CYS A 238 -4.51 33.66 4.21
N PHE A 239 -4.93 32.50 3.66
CA PHE A 239 -5.31 31.30 4.42
C PHE A 239 -4.15 30.38 4.82
N LYS A 240 -2.89 30.73 4.52
CA LYS A 240 -1.71 29.91 4.90
C LYS A 240 -1.61 29.63 6.40
N ASP A 241 -2.26 30.44 7.25
CA ASP A 241 -2.31 30.26 8.70
C ASP A 241 -3.41 29.28 9.20
N VAL A 242 -4.23 28.74 8.27
CA VAL A 242 -5.31 27.77 8.54
C VAL A 242 -5.27 26.52 7.63
N VAL A 243 -4.39 26.46 6.63
CA VAL A 243 -4.19 25.27 5.77
C VAL A 243 -3.64 24.09 6.56
N ILE A 244 -4.28 22.92 6.43
CA ILE A 244 -3.82 21.67 7.06
C ILE A 244 -2.67 21.08 6.24
N HIS A 245 -1.43 21.42 6.58
CA HIS A 245 -0.23 20.90 5.89
C HIS A 245 0.13 19.45 6.23
N HIS A 246 -0.30 18.93 7.38
CA HIS A 246 -0.14 17.54 7.81
C HIS A 246 -1.49 17.05 8.34
N ILE A 247 -2.07 16.00 7.76
CA ILE A 247 -3.36 15.47 8.20
C ILE A 247 -3.14 14.67 9.49
N PRO A 248 -3.76 15.05 10.63
CA PRO A 248 -3.57 14.35 11.89
C PRO A 248 -4.30 13.00 11.89
N HIS A 249 -3.67 12.00 12.49
CA HIS A 249 -4.20 10.65 12.71
C HIS A 249 -3.71 10.11 14.06
N LYS A 250 -4.29 8.99 14.52
CA LYS A 250 -4.06 8.37 15.83
C LYS A 250 -2.57 8.19 16.21
N TYR A 251 -1.68 8.12 15.23
CA TYR A 251 -0.27 7.82 15.44
C TYR A 251 0.71 8.85 14.83
N SER A 252 0.26 10.05 14.45
CA SER A 252 1.12 11.04 13.78
C SER A 252 2.40 11.37 14.55
N GLU A 253 2.34 11.46 15.89
CA GLU A 253 3.53 11.70 16.72
C GLU A 253 4.54 10.56 16.68
N LYS A 254 4.08 9.30 16.55
CA LYS A 254 4.94 8.13 16.42
C LYS A 254 5.54 8.04 15.02
N MET A 255 4.75 8.34 13.98
CA MET A 255 5.21 8.34 12.58
C MET A 255 6.13 9.52 12.23
N ALA A 256 6.13 10.58 13.04
CA ALA A 256 7.09 11.68 12.95
C ALA A 256 8.44 11.37 13.61
N LYS A 257 8.60 10.25 14.33
CA LYS A 257 9.91 9.86 14.91
C LYS A 257 10.80 9.21 13.85
N LYS A 258 12.12 9.38 14.01
CA LYS A 258 13.10 8.68 13.17
C LYS A 258 12.97 7.16 13.38
N SER A 259 12.97 6.42 12.27
CA SER A 259 12.97 4.96 12.23
C SER A 259 14.27 4.37 12.79
N THR A 260 14.17 3.16 13.35
CA THR A 260 15.35 2.41 13.85
C THR A 260 15.41 1.04 13.16
N SER A 261 16.38 0.88 12.25
CA SER A 261 16.56 -0.28 11.38
C SER A 261 17.91 -1.01 11.60
N HIS A 262 17.93 -2.34 11.40
CA HIS A 262 19.06 -3.28 11.51
C HIS A 262 18.62 -4.70 11.03
N GLY A 263 19.23 -5.35 10.01
CA GLY A 263 19.19 -6.82 9.66
C GLY A 263 17.87 -7.67 9.50
N ASP A 264 17.61 -8.24 8.30
CA ASP A 264 16.57 -9.25 7.83
C ASP A 264 15.05 -8.92 7.47
N GLN A 265 14.44 -9.46 6.34
CA GLN A 265 13.09 -10.14 5.99
C GLN A 265 12.88 -10.40 4.45
N LEU A 266 11.60 -10.37 3.98
CA LEU A 266 10.97 -10.83 2.74
C LEU A 266 9.56 -10.15 2.57
N PHE A 267 9.20 -9.67 1.38
CA PHE A 267 7.88 -9.08 1.07
C PHE A 267 6.81 -10.07 0.55
N GLU A 268 5.53 -9.68 0.59
CA GLU A 268 4.32 -10.47 0.22
C GLU A 268 4.44 -11.19 -1.13
N GLU A 269 4.77 -10.46 -2.19
CA GLU A 269 4.82 -10.98 -3.55
C GLU A 269 5.82 -12.13 -3.76
N ARG A 270 6.83 -12.25 -2.89
CA ARG A 270 7.89 -13.27 -2.98
C ARG A 270 7.76 -14.32 -1.89
N GLY A 271 7.48 -13.90 -0.65
CA GLY A 271 7.37 -14.80 0.49
C GLY A 271 6.22 -15.82 0.36
N ARG A 272 5.08 -15.45 -0.26
CA ARG A 272 3.95 -16.37 -0.42
C ARG A 272 4.29 -17.61 -1.26
N ASN A 273 4.94 -17.40 -2.40
CA ASN A 273 5.34 -18.51 -3.29
C ASN A 273 6.33 -19.44 -2.59
N VAL A 274 7.19 -18.91 -1.72
CA VAL A 274 8.10 -19.72 -0.90
C VAL A 274 7.31 -20.51 0.13
N GLN A 275 6.43 -19.89 0.92
CA GLN A 275 5.61 -20.62 1.93
C GLN A 275 4.74 -21.72 1.30
N TRP A 276 4.19 -21.50 0.10
CA TRP A 276 3.49 -22.55 -0.64
C TRP A 276 4.41 -23.66 -1.15
N ALA A 277 5.59 -23.32 -1.68
CA ALA A 277 6.57 -24.31 -2.16
C ALA A 277 7.18 -25.19 -1.05
N PHE A 278 7.12 -24.72 0.21
CA PHE A 278 7.56 -25.46 1.39
C PHE A 278 6.39 -26.02 2.22
N GLY A 279 5.14 -25.91 1.76
CA GLY A 279 3.94 -26.24 2.53
C GLY A 279 3.78 -27.72 2.90
N ASP A 280 4.55 -28.61 2.27
CA ASP A 280 4.65 -30.05 2.57
C ASP A 280 5.73 -30.39 3.63
N GLY A 281 6.43 -29.39 4.15
CA GLY A 281 7.45 -29.53 5.19
C GLY A 281 6.97 -30.31 6.43
N ALA A 282 7.84 -31.17 6.97
CA ALA A 282 7.50 -32.12 8.03
C ALA A 282 7.11 -31.43 9.35
N ASN A 283 7.58 -30.22 9.60
CA ASN A 283 7.31 -29.44 10.82
C ASN A 283 7.05 -27.96 10.51
N GLN A 284 6.65 -27.21 11.54
CA GLN A 284 6.30 -25.78 11.45
C GLN A 284 7.44 -24.92 10.86
N TYR A 285 8.69 -25.24 11.20
CA TYR A 285 9.86 -24.50 10.72
C TYR A 285 10.11 -24.73 9.23
N ASP A 286 10.06 -25.99 8.79
CA ASP A 286 10.23 -26.35 7.38
C ASP A 286 9.14 -25.74 6.50
N ARG A 287 7.89 -25.69 6.99
CA ARG A 287 6.76 -25.02 6.31
C ARG A 287 6.81 -23.50 6.35
N LEU A 288 7.81 -22.91 7.01
CA LEU A 288 7.95 -21.46 7.22
C LEU A 288 6.69 -20.85 7.87
N GLU A 289 5.99 -21.63 8.68
CA GLU A 289 4.75 -21.22 9.35
C GLU A 289 5.06 -20.15 10.41
N GLY A 290 4.20 -19.13 10.49
CA GLY A 290 4.41 -17.97 11.36
C GLY A 290 5.31 -16.88 10.78
N LEU A 291 6.05 -17.13 9.70
CA LEU A 291 6.64 -16.06 8.91
C LEU A 291 5.51 -15.28 8.21
N ARG A 292 5.55 -13.94 8.31
CA ARG A 292 4.53 -13.05 7.74
C ARG A 292 5.17 -12.10 6.77
N THR A 293 4.46 -11.87 5.68
CA THR A 293 4.97 -11.20 4.50
C THR A 293 4.30 -9.83 4.34
N GLU A 294 5.09 -8.80 4.01
CA GLU A 294 4.63 -7.41 4.06
C GLU A 294 4.15 -6.87 2.72
N PHE A 295 3.06 -6.11 2.75
CA PHE A 295 2.48 -5.49 1.55
C PHE A 295 3.40 -4.39 0.98
N ALA A 296 3.72 -4.47 -0.30
CA ALA A 296 4.69 -3.62 -0.99
C ALA A 296 4.07 -2.30 -1.51
N ASP A 297 4.00 -1.27 -0.66
CA ASP A 297 3.32 0.00 -0.96
C ASP A 297 3.96 0.78 -2.14
N TRP A 298 5.29 0.76 -2.33
CA TRP A 298 5.91 1.44 -3.46
C TRP A 298 5.66 0.71 -4.78
N HIS A 299 5.69 -0.62 -4.80
CA HIS A 299 5.37 -1.41 -6.01
C HIS A 299 3.91 -1.25 -6.43
N ALA A 300 2.98 -1.26 -5.46
CA ALA A 300 1.57 -0.96 -5.70
C ALA A 300 1.40 0.45 -6.30
N LYS A 301 2.03 1.47 -5.69
CA LYS A 301 2.00 2.85 -6.20
C LYS A 301 2.62 2.99 -7.59
N PHE A 302 3.75 2.33 -7.84
CA PHE A 302 4.42 2.30 -9.15
C PHE A 302 3.47 1.75 -10.22
N THR A 303 2.67 0.74 -9.88
CA THR A 303 1.65 0.17 -10.76
C THR A 303 0.52 1.16 -11.07
N LEU A 304 0.01 1.92 -10.08
CA LEU A 304 -0.96 3.00 -10.35
C LEU A 304 -0.38 4.09 -11.26
N TYR A 305 0.86 4.52 -11.03
CA TYR A 305 1.54 5.42 -11.96
C TYR A 305 1.64 4.81 -13.37
N LYS A 306 1.91 3.50 -13.48
CA LYS A 306 2.00 2.82 -14.77
C LYS A 306 0.66 2.87 -15.49
N SER A 307 -0.45 2.52 -14.84
CA SER A 307 -1.78 2.61 -15.47
C SER A 307 -2.08 4.05 -15.90
N GLU A 308 -1.76 5.04 -15.06
CA GLU A 308 -1.94 6.46 -15.38
C GLU A 308 -1.17 6.89 -16.64
N PHE A 309 0.10 6.46 -16.76
CA PHE A 309 0.90 6.70 -17.97
C PHE A 309 0.28 6.02 -19.19
N ASP A 310 -0.09 4.75 -19.06
CA ASP A 310 -0.65 3.94 -20.16
C ASP A 310 -2.02 4.48 -20.63
N ILE A 311 -2.80 5.14 -19.73
CA ILE A 311 -4.08 5.81 -20.04
C ILE A 311 -3.85 7.17 -20.72
N PHE A 312 -3.03 8.05 -20.14
CA PHE A 312 -3.00 9.48 -20.52
C PHE A 312 -1.85 9.88 -21.46
N VAL A 313 -0.79 9.06 -21.61
CA VAL A 313 0.44 9.42 -22.35
C VAL A 313 0.54 8.68 -23.69
N ASN A 314 -0.28 9.10 -24.66
CA ASN A 314 -0.11 8.67 -26.06
C ASN A 314 0.99 9.51 -26.75
N THR A 315 2.00 8.86 -27.33
CA THR A 315 3.09 9.59 -28.02
C THR A 315 2.66 10.34 -29.29
N GLN A 316 1.53 9.97 -29.89
CA GLN A 316 0.94 10.64 -31.05
C GLN A 316 0.30 11.99 -30.67
N SER A 317 -0.23 12.11 -29.45
CA SER A 317 -0.82 13.36 -28.94
C SER A 317 0.21 14.44 -28.57
N ALA A 318 1.49 14.20 -28.86
CA ALA A 318 2.61 15.11 -28.58
C ALA A 318 2.44 16.56 -29.11
N ALA A 319 1.63 16.76 -30.16
CA ALA A 319 1.29 18.06 -30.73
C ALA A 319 -0.06 18.62 -30.22
N GLU A 320 -0.85 17.82 -29.52
CA GLU A 320 -2.20 18.15 -29.08
C GLU A 320 -2.17 18.82 -27.69
N VAL A 321 -2.08 20.15 -27.70
CA VAL A 321 -2.13 21.00 -26.50
C VAL A 321 -3.28 20.56 -25.58
N GLY A 322 -3.01 20.42 -24.28
CA GLY A 322 -3.93 19.84 -23.28
C GLY A 322 -3.51 18.44 -22.83
N THR A 323 -3.10 17.56 -23.77
CA THR A 323 -2.70 16.19 -23.41
C THR A 323 -1.40 16.11 -22.62
N SER A 324 -1.22 15.03 -21.85
CA SER A 324 0.00 14.82 -21.08
C SER A 324 1.26 14.71 -21.94
N ALA A 325 1.19 14.13 -23.14
CA ALA A 325 2.33 14.09 -24.05
C ALA A 325 2.75 15.49 -24.54
N ALA A 326 1.78 16.36 -24.86
CA ALA A 326 2.06 17.76 -25.18
C ALA A 326 2.62 18.53 -23.97
N SER A 327 2.06 18.33 -22.77
CA SER A 327 2.52 18.93 -21.52
C SER A 327 3.96 18.52 -21.16
N ILE A 328 4.36 17.26 -21.40
CA ILE A 328 5.75 16.78 -21.24
C ILE A 328 6.70 17.56 -22.15
N ASN A 329 6.37 17.69 -23.44
CA ASN A 329 7.20 18.40 -24.41
C ASN A 329 7.29 19.90 -24.08
N ARG A 330 6.14 20.55 -23.87
CA ARG A 330 6.03 22.01 -23.63
C ARG A 330 6.73 22.45 -22.35
N THR A 331 6.71 21.63 -21.29
CA THR A 331 7.44 21.91 -20.03
C THR A 331 8.91 21.44 -20.03
N GLY A 332 9.42 20.91 -21.15
CA GLY A 332 10.82 20.48 -21.28
C GLY A 332 11.18 19.24 -20.45
N LYS A 333 10.19 18.44 -20.03
CA LYS A 333 10.39 17.25 -19.18
C LYS A 333 10.54 15.96 -20.01
N THR A 334 11.24 16.02 -21.14
CA THR A 334 11.34 14.92 -22.14
C THR A 334 11.77 13.57 -21.57
N ASN A 335 12.53 13.53 -20.47
CA ASN A 335 12.83 12.28 -19.74
C ASN A 335 11.57 11.53 -19.28
N ALA A 336 10.51 12.22 -18.85
CA ALA A 336 9.25 11.62 -18.41
C ALA A 336 8.60 10.77 -19.51
N ARG A 337 8.81 11.12 -20.79
CA ARG A 337 8.32 10.37 -21.96
C ARG A 337 8.93 8.98 -22.11
N LYS A 338 10.08 8.69 -21.47
CA LYS A 338 10.71 7.35 -21.53
C LYS A 338 10.01 6.30 -20.66
N GLY A 339 8.91 6.66 -20.02
CA GLY A 339 8.10 5.75 -19.21
C GLY A 339 8.65 5.55 -17.80
N ILE A 340 7.76 5.07 -16.93
CA ILE A 340 8.00 4.91 -15.50
C ILE A 340 9.04 3.83 -15.17
N GLN A 341 9.14 2.78 -15.98
CA GLN A 341 10.12 1.70 -15.81
C GLN A 341 11.57 2.18 -15.83
N SER A 342 11.89 3.19 -16.66
CA SER A 342 13.23 3.76 -16.74
C SER A 342 13.38 5.02 -15.88
N ASN A 343 12.35 5.88 -15.89
CA ASN A 343 12.43 7.27 -15.46
C ASN A 343 11.33 7.65 -14.44
N TYR A 344 11.00 6.75 -13.50
CA TYR A 344 9.96 6.94 -12.46
C TYR A 344 9.98 8.35 -11.81
N ASN A 345 11.15 8.84 -11.38
CA ASN A 345 11.25 10.14 -10.71
C ASN A 345 10.96 11.32 -11.67
N ASP A 346 11.49 11.32 -12.90
CA ASP A 346 11.19 12.36 -13.90
C ASP A 346 9.69 12.37 -14.25
N TYR A 347 9.03 11.20 -14.31
CA TYR A 347 7.59 11.11 -14.57
C TYR A 347 6.74 11.54 -13.37
N LYS A 348 7.07 11.10 -12.16
CA LYS A 348 6.40 11.53 -10.93
C LYS A 348 6.49 13.05 -10.75
N ASP A 349 7.67 13.64 -10.96
CA ASP A 349 7.89 15.09 -10.89
C ASP A 349 7.26 15.87 -12.06
N PHE A 350 6.92 15.19 -13.17
CA PHE A 350 6.07 15.72 -14.23
C PHE A 350 4.61 15.75 -13.77
N HIS A 351 4.09 14.58 -13.37
CA HIS A 351 2.71 14.35 -12.96
C HIS A 351 2.29 15.27 -11.81
N GLU A 352 3.10 15.40 -10.75
CA GLU A 352 2.77 16.30 -9.62
C GLU A 352 2.51 17.74 -10.08
N ARG A 353 3.26 18.25 -11.08
CA ARG A 353 3.05 19.61 -11.64
C ARG A 353 1.86 19.69 -12.58
N GLU A 354 1.62 18.64 -13.37
CA GLU A 354 0.43 18.57 -14.22
C GLU A 354 -0.85 18.56 -13.38
N MET A 355 -0.84 17.85 -12.26
CA MET A 355 -1.97 17.83 -11.31
C MET A 355 -2.15 19.15 -10.57
N GLU A 356 -1.07 19.81 -10.15
CA GLU A 356 -1.16 21.18 -9.60
C GLU A 356 -1.81 22.16 -10.60
N ALA A 357 -1.52 22.01 -11.90
CA ALA A 357 -2.14 22.82 -12.96
C ALA A 357 -3.62 22.47 -13.20
N HIS A 358 -4.00 21.18 -13.22
CA HIS A 358 -5.40 20.76 -13.38
C HIS A 358 -6.27 21.25 -12.20
N ILE A 359 -5.77 21.17 -10.97
CA ILE A 359 -6.48 21.69 -9.78
C ILE A 359 -6.69 23.21 -9.89
N CYS A 360 -5.68 23.97 -10.35
CA CYS A 360 -5.81 25.41 -10.56
C CYS A 360 -6.80 25.75 -11.69
N ALA A 361 -6.78 25.00 -12.80
CA ALA A 361 -7.69 25.22 -13.92
C ALA A 361 -9.15 24.94 -13.54
N ALA A 362 -9.42 23.82 -12.87
CA ALA A 362 -10.75 23.47 -12.37
C ALA A 362 -11.27 24.51 -11.36
N PHE A 363 -10.40 25.02 -10.47
CA PHE A 363 -10.76 26.09 -9.55
C PHE A 363 -11.09 27.42 -10.25
N MET A 364 -10.28 27.83 -11.23
CA MET A 364 -10.52 29.05 -12.01
C MET A 364 -11.84 28.97 -12.77
N GLU A 365 -12.10 27.85 -13.44
CA GLU A 365 -13.37 27.62 -14.14
C GLU A 365 -14.58 27.63 -13.17
N MET A 366 -14.45 27.01 -11.98
CA MET A 366 -15.52 26.96 -10.98
C MET A 366 -15.95 28.34 -10.49
N LEU A 367 -15.01 29.29 -10.41
CA LEU A 367 -15.24 30.65 -9.94
C LEU A 367 -15.25 31.69 -11.08
N SER A 368 -15.25 31.24 -12.34
CA SER A 368 -15.19 32.08 -13.55
C SER A 368 -14.03 33.09 -13.55
N MET A 369 -12.88 32.70 -13.00
CA MET A 369 -11.65 33.50 -12.95
C MET A 369 -10.90 33.43 -14.29
N SER A 370 -10.52 34.58 -14.82
CA SER A 370 -9.65 34.71 -15.99
C SER A 370 -8.16 34.57 -15.64
N THR A 371 -7.76 34.95 -14.42
CA THR A 371 -6.37 34.85 -13.93
C THR A 371 -6.27 34.35 -12.49
N LEU A 372 -5.10 33.84 -12.10
CA LEU A 372 -4.78 33.47 -10.70
C LEU A 372 -4.67 34.68 -9.74
N GLU A 373 -4.76 35.91 -10.24
CA GLU A 373 -4.73 37.14 -9.46
C GLU A 373 -6.13 37.72 -9.17
N ASP A 374 -7.19 37.19 -9.80
CA ASP A 374 -8.56 37.69 -9.70
C ASP A 374 -9.11 37.56 -8.26
N SER A 375 -10.03 38.46 -7.88
CA SER A 375 -10.67 38.43 -6.56
C SER A 375 -11.69 37.32 -6.45
N ILE A 376 -11.64 36.55 -5.36
CA ILE A 376 -12.59 35.47 -5.09
C ILE A 376 -13.86 36.02 -4.41
N PRO A 377 -15.06 35.76 -4.97
CA PRO A 377 -16.33 36.15 -4.33
C PRO A 377 -16.50 35.53 -2.93
N SER A 378 -17.18 36.27 -2.04
CA SER A 378 -17.57 35.79 -0.70
C SER A 378 -16.42 35.28 0.18
N MET A 379 -15.19 35.75 -0.05
CA MET A 379 -14.00 35.37 0.73
C MET A 379 -14.00 36.01 2.13
N PRO A 380 -13.88 35.24 3.23
CA PRO A 380 -13.86 35.78 4.59
C PRO A 380 -12.56 36.55 4.87
N ASN A 381 -12.71 37.72 5.50
CA ASN A 381 -11.59 38.55 5.94
C ASN A 381 -10.70 37.85 6.97
N LYS A 382 -9.47 38.34 7.12
CA LYS A 382 -8.47 37.76 8.04
C LYS A 382 -8.90 37.80 9.51
N ASP A 383 -9.72 38.77 9.88
CA ASP A 383 -10.24 39.00 11.24
C ASP A 383 -11.32 37.99 11.65
N VAL A 384 -11.88 37.26 10.68
CA VAL A 384 -12.83 36.16 10.92
C VAL A 384 -12.11 35.01 11.65
N PRO A 385 -12.73 34.34 12.64
CA PRO A 385 -12.14 33.21 13.34
C PRO A 385 -11.56 32.14 12.41
N LYS A 386 -10.38 31.61 12.79
CA LYS A 386 -9.63 30.63 12.00
C LYS A 386 -10.45 29.41 11.59
N THR A 387 -11.32 28.92 12.47
CA THR A 387 -12.21 27.78 12.22
C THR A 387 -13.21 28.04 11.09
N ILE A 388 -13.79 29.24 11.03
CA ILE A 388 -14.72 29.64 9.97
C ILE A 388 -13.98 29.82 8.64
N ARG A 389 -12.81 30.49 8.68
CA ARG A 389 -11.93 30.65 7.50
C ARG A 389 -11.47 29.32 6.94
N GLN A 390 -11.11 28.37 7.81
CA GLN A 390 -10.72 27.01 7.45
C GLN A 390 -11.87 26.22 6.84
N LYS A 391 -13.06 26.28 7.46
CA LYS A 391 -14.27 25.62 6.95
C LYS A 391 -14.62 26.13 5.54
N TRP A 392 -14.69 27.45 5.36
CA TRP A 392 -14.96 28.07 4.05
C TRP A 392 -13.98 27.61 2.97
N LEU A 393 -12.68 27.58 3.28
CA LEU A 393 -11.66 27.11 2.34
C LEU A 393 -11.87 25.63 1.96
N LEU A 394 -12.14 24.77 2.94
CA LEU A 394 -12.37 23.34 2.70
C LEU A 394 -13.67 23.10 1.93
N ASP A 395 -14.75 23.81 2.25
CA ASP A 395 -16.05 23.66 1.58
C ASP A 395 -15.94 24.05 0.08
N ILE A 396 -15.19 25.11 -0.25
CA ILE A 396 -14.88 25.46 -1.65
C ILE A 396 -14.01 24.39 -2.32
N CYS A 397 -12.99 23.85 -1.63
CA CYS A 397 -12.14 22.80 -2.20
C CYS A 397 -12.92 21.49 -2.43
N LYS A 398 -13.92 21.17 -1.60
CA LYS A 398 -14.86 20.06 -1.80
C LYS A 398 -15.78 20.31 -3.00
N GLY A 399 -16.19 21.56 -3.23
CA GLY A 399 -16.96 21.94 -4.43
C GLY A 399 -16.25 21.58 -5.75
N ILE A 400 -14.91 21.64 -5.79
CA ILE A 400 -14.13 21.17 -6.95
C ILE A 400 -14.27 19.65 -7.12
N VAL A 401 -14.22 18.89 -6.02
CA VAL A 401 -14.41 17.44 -6.03
C VAL A 401 -15.83 17.13 -6.53
N ASP A 402 -16.85 17.75 -5.94
CA ASP A 402 -18.25 17.52 -6.31
C ASP A 402 -18.59 17.88 -7.76
N LYS A 403 -17.91 18.88 -8.35
CA LYS A 403 -18.17 19.33 -9.72
C LYS A 403 -17.37 18.56 -10.79
N TYR A 404 -16.12 18.18 -10.50
CA TYR A 404 -15.17 17.70 -11.51
C TYR A 404 -14.58 16.31 -11.25
N VAL A 405 -14.83 15.69 -10.10
CA VAL A 405 -14.41 14.32 -9.82
C VAL A 405 -15.58 13.38 -10.07
N PHE A 406 -15.44 12.58 -11.13
CA PHE A 406 -16.49 11.67 -11.61
C PHE A 406 -16.65 10.44 -10.69
N GLY A 407 -17.72 9.68 -10.92
CA GLY A 407 -17.76 8.26 -10.55
C GLY A 407 -18.08 7.91 -9.10
N VAL A 408 -18.30 8.89 -8.21
CA VAL A 408 -18.79 8.59 -6.85
C VAL A 408 -20.16 7.88 -6.87
N PRO A 409 -21.16 8.31 -7.68
CA PRO A 409 -22.40 7.56 -7.85
C PRO A 409 -22.15 6.17 -8.44
N ASP A 410 -21.40 6.09 -9.54
CA ASP A 410 -21.15 4.83 -10.27
C ASP A 410 -20.44 3.78 -9.41
N VAL A 411 -19.48 4.20 -8.58
CA VAL A 411 -18.80 3.31 -7.62
C VAL A 411 -19.74 2.90 -6.50
N ASN A 412 -20.61 3.77 -6.00
CA ASN A 412 -21.64 3.36 -5.03
C ASN A 412 -22.59 2.32 -5.64
N THR A 413 -23.11 2.56 -6.85
CA THR A 413 -23.95 1.61 -7.59
C THR A 413 -23.24 0.27 -7.76
N LEU A 414 -22.00 0.26 -8.25
CA LEU A 414 -21.18 -0.96 -8.41
C LEU A 414 -21.06 -1.75 -7.10
N VAL A 415 -20.86 -1.06 -5.97
CA VAL A 415 -20.71 -1.69 -4.65
C VAL A 415 -22.05 -2.19 -4.10
N GLU A 416 -23.13 -1.44 -4.29
CA GLU A 416 -24.49 -1.83 -3.92
C GLU A 416 -24.97 -3.05 -4.72
N GLU A 417 -24.79 -3.06 -6.03
CA GLU A 417 -25.10 -4.20 -6.90
C GLU A 417 -24.26 -5.44 -6.55
N THR A 418 -22.96 -5.27 -6.29
CA THR A 418 -22.09 -6.36 -5.83
C THR A 418 -22.58 -6.96 -4.49
N GLN A 419 -23.00 -6.12 -3.54
CA GLN A 419 -23.49 -6.57 -2.25
C GLN A 419 -24.89 -7.20 -2.34
N ASN A 420 -25.78 -6.66 -3.18
CA ASN A 420 -27.10 -7.23 -3.47
C ASN A 420 -26.96 -8.63 -4.09
N LEU A 421 -26.00 -8.82 -4.99
CA LEU A 421 -25.68 -10.11 -5.59
C LEU A 421 -25.13 -11.11 -4.54
N GLN A 422 -24.27 -10.68 -3.61
CA GLN A 422 -23.79 -11.53 -2.51
C GLN A 422 -24.94 -11.95 -1.59
N ASN A 423 -25.79 -11.02 -1.18
CA ASN A 423 -26.95 -11.29 -0.33
C ASN A 423 -27.89 -12.31 -0.99
N ALA A 424 -28.19 -12.12 -2.28
CA ALA A 424 -29.12 -12.97 -3.00
C ALA A 424 -28.54 -14.35 -3.37
N THR A 425 -27.23 -14.49 -3.54
CA THR A 425 -26.57 -15.79 -3.76
C THR A 425 -26.34 -16.59 -2.47
N THR A 426 -26.38 -15.93 -1.31
CA THR A 426 -26.31 -16.58 0.01
C THR A 426 -27.69 -17.06 0.50
N ALA A 427 -28.78 -16.48 -0.02
CA ALA A 427 -30.16 -16.81 0.35
C ALA A 427 -30.80 -17.86 -0.59
N GLU A 428 -31.89 -18.48 -0.14
CA GLU A 428 -32.74 -19.30 -1.01
C GLU A 428 -33.51 -18.43 -2.02
N PHE A 429 -33.47 -18.79 -3.30
CA PHE A 429 -34.20 -18.07 -4.36
C PHE A 429 -35.69 -18.43 -4.31
N VAL A 430 -36.51 -17.52 -3.77
CA VAL A 430 -37.99 -17.64 -3.76
C VAL A 430 -38.56 -17.21 -5.11
N CYS A 431 -39.60 -17.92 -5.59
CA CYS A 431 -40.37 -17.55 -6.79
C CYS A 431 -41.02 -16.16 -6.64
N ARG A 432 -41.02 -15.37 -7.73
CA ARG A 432 -41.58 -14.01 -7.75
C ARG A 432 -43.07 -13.92 -8.06
N ALA A 433 -43.74 -15.04 -8.35
CA ALA A 433 -45.17 -15.04 -8.65
C ALA A 433 -46.03 -14.78 -7.39
N PRO A 434 -47.06 -13.92 -7.42
CA PRO A 434 -47.78 -13.44 -6.21
C PRO A 434 -48.41 -14.52 -5.32
N THR A 435 -48.64 -15.72 -5.85
CA THR A 435 -49.27 -16.86 -5.16
C THR A 435 -48.33 -18.04 -4.94
N CYS A 436 -47.02 -17.90 -5.22
CA CYS A 436 -46.07 -19.01 -5.19
C CYS A 436 -44.90 -18.80 -4.22
N ASN A 437 -44.86 -19.63 -3.16
CA ASN A 437 -43.78 -19.63 -2.17
C ASN A 437 -42.69 -20.70 -2.45
N ALA A 438 -42.56 -21.16 -3.71
CA ALA A 438 -41.56 -22.17 -4.07
C ALA A 438 -40.13 -21.62 -3.92
N LYS A 439 -39.23 -22.41 -3.33
CA LYS A 439 -37.84 -22.04 -3.03
C LYS A 439 -36.83 -22.90 -3.80
N TYR A 440 -35.71 -22.29 -4.17
CA TYR A 440 -34.66 -22.92 -4.97
C TYR A 440 -33.25 -22.57 -4.47
N ILE A 441 -32.37 -23.57 -4.39
CA ILE A 441 -30.93 -23.37 -4.10
C ILE A 441 -30.22 -22.68 -5.27
N HIS A 442 -30.66 -22.94 -6.50
CA HIS A 442 -30.07 -22.35 -7.71
C HIS A 442 -31.05 -21.42 -8.42
N HIS A 443 -30.56 -20.24 -8.79
CA HIS A 443 -31.31 -19.24 -9.55
C HIS A 443 -31.91 -19.80 -10.85
N SER A 444 -31.13 -20.57 -11.63
CA SER A 444 -31.63 -21.25 -12.84
C SER A 444 -32.74 -22.28 -12.57
N GLY A 445 -32.84 -22.80 -11.33
CA GLY A 445 -33.96 -23.60 -10.85
C GLY A 445 -35.22 -22.76 -10.66
N ARG A 446 -35.10 -21.59 -10.01
CA ARG A 446 -36.21 -20.62 -9.85
C ARG A 446 -36.77 -20.20 -11.21
N VAL A 447 -35.90 -19.75 -12.12
CA VAL A 447 -36.32 -19.25 -13.44
C VAL A 447 -37.02 -20.36 -14.25
N ARG A 448 -36.53 -21.60 -14.17
CA ARG A 448 -37.18 -22.75 -14.81
C ARG A 448 -38.57 -23.04 -14.22
N HIS A 449 -38.77 -22.86 -12.91
CA HIS A 449 -40.09 -22.94 -12.29
C HIS A 449 -41.01 -21.80 -12.78
N GLU A 450 -40.50 -20.57 -12.78
CA GLU A 450 -41.25 -19.36 -13.17
C GLU A 450 -41.80 -19.48 -14.60
N ILE A 451 -40.96 -19.91 -15.54
CA ILE A 451 -41.38 -20.14 -16.93
C ILE A 451 -42.35 -21.32 -17.05
N LYS A 452 -42.09 -22.46 -16.40
CA LYS A 452 -42.90 -23.67 -16.58
C LYS A 452 -44.27 -23.62 -15.91
N ASN A 453 -44.39 -22.98 -14.75
CA ASN A 453 -45.60 -23.00 -13.94
C ASN A 453 -46.39 -21.69 -14.00
N HIS A 454 -45.73 -20.56 -14.27
CA HIS A 454 -46.37 -19.24 -14.32
C HIS A 454 -46.27 -18.57 -15.70
N GLY A 455 -45.57 -19.17 -16.67
CA GLY A 455 -45.46 -18.66 -18.04
C GLY A 455 -44.65 -17.35 -18.20
N HIS A 456 -44.04 -16.85 -17.12
CA HIS A 456 -43.40 -15.53 -17.09
C HIS A 456 -41.93 -15.60 -16.65
N HIS A 457 -41.12 -14.73 -17.25
CA HIS A 457 -39.73 -14.48 -16.87
C HIS A 457 -39.64 -13.16 -16.12
N PHE A 458 -39.22 -13.21 -14.84
CA PHE A 458 -39.24 -12.05 -13.94
C PHE A 458 -37.87 -11.36 -13.77
N ASN A 459 -36.82 -11.78 -14.48
CA ASN A 459 -35.50 -11.15 -14.35
C ASN A 459 -35.35 -9.97 -15.31
N LYS A 460 -34.65 -8.93 -14.86
CA LYS A 460 -34.12 -7.90 -15.76
C LYS A 460 -33.06 -8.55 -16.68
N ILE A 461 -33.14 -8.24 -17.96
CA ILE A 461 -32.15 -8.63 -18.96
C ILE A 461 -31.25 -7.43 -19.22
N ASP A 462 -29.94 -7.63 -19.16
CA ASP A 462 -28.92 -6.59 -19.32
C ASP A 462 -27.73 -7.16 -20.13
N GLY A 463 -27.59 -6.68 -21.37
CA GLY A 463 -26.61 -7.22 -22.32
C GLY A 463 -26.89 -8.68 -22.68
N GLU A 464 -25.93 -9.59 -22.42
CA GLU A 464 -26.09 -11.06 -22.57
C GLU A 464 -26.48 -11.78 -21.25
N ARG A 465 -26.66 -11.05 -20.13
CA ARG A 465 -26.82 -11.62 -18.78
C ARG A 465 -28.05 -11.07 -18.06
N ASP A 466 -28.45 -11.73 -16.99
CA ASP A 466 -29.41 -11.19 -16.03
C ASP A 466 -28.72 -10.49 -14.84
N GLU A 467 -29.54 -9.99 -13.91
CA GLU A 467 -29.13 -9.35 -12.65
C GLU A 467 -28.39 -10.29 -11.66
N TYR A 468 -28.32 -11.59 -11.96
CA TYR A 468 -27.56 -12.59 -11.20
C TYR A 468 -26.32 -13.09 -11.95
N GLY A 469 -26.06 -12.56 -13.15
CA GLY A 469 -24.94 -12.93 -14.01
C GLY A 469 -25.09 -14.26 -14.73
N TYR A 470 -26.30 -14.82 -14.80
CA TYR A 470 -26.58 -15.96 -15.66
C TYR A 470 -26.88 -15.47 -17.08
N TYR A 471 -26.43 -16.23 -18.07
CA TYR A 471 -26.64 -15.97 -19.48
C TYR A 471 -28.02 -16.47 -19.90
N TYR A 472 -28.88 -15.61 -20.43
CA TYR A 472 -30.17 -16.03 -20.99
C TYR A 472 -29.97 -16.67 -22.39
N CYS A 473 -30.88 -17.55 -22.81
CA CYS A 473 -30.89 -18.10 -24.16
C CYS A 473 -31.28 -17.04 -25.19
N GLN A 474 -30.45 -16.83 -26.23
CA GLN A 474 -30.69 -15.81 -27.25
C GLN A 474 -31.89 -16.13 -28.16
N HIS A 475 -32.39 -17.38 -28.12
CA HIS A 475 -33.54 -17.85 -28.89
C HIS A 475 -34.90 -17.65 -28.18
N GLY A 476 -34.95 -16.82 -27.13
CA GLY A 476 -36.22 -16.39 -26.51
C GLY A 476 -36.93 -17.43 -25.64
N CYS A 477 -36.33 -18.59 -25.34
CA CYS A 477 -36.94 -19.62 -24.49
C CYS A 477 -36.98 -19.28 -22.98
N GLY A 478 -36.45 -18.11 -22.59
CA GLY A 478 -36.42 -17.59 -21.22
C GLY A 478 -35.43 -18.29 -20.27
N TYR A 479 -34.89 -19.46 -20.60
CA TYR A 479 -33.98 -20.17 -19.69
C TYR A 479 -32.62 -19.46 -19.55
N VAL A 480 -32.07 -19.54 -18.33
CA VAL A 480 -30.79 -18.92 -17.93
C VAL A 480 -29.74 -19.95 -17.49
N PHE A 481 -28.47 -19.66 -17.77
CA PHE A 481 -27.34 -20.58 -17.68
C PHE A 481 -26.14 -19.95 -16.97
N SER A 482 -25.46 -20.68 -16.08
CA SER A 482 -24.35 -20.12 -15.29
C SER A 482 -23.08 -19.82 -16.09
N THR A 483 -22.96 -20.33 -17.33
CA THR A 483 -21.82 -20.06 -18.21
C THR A 483 -22.26 -19.92 -19.67
N LYS A 484 -21.57 -19.09 -20.45
CA LYS A 484 -21.80 -18.96 -21.90
C LYS A 484 -21.70 -20.32 -22.61
N ALA A 485 -20.74 -21.18 -22.23
CA ALA A 485 -20.60 -22.53 -22.77
C ALA A 485 -21.81 -23.46 -22.47
N THR A 486 -22.50 -23.29 -21.33
CA THR A 486 -23.73 -24.05 -21.05
C THR A 486 -24.94 -23.50 -21.78
N ARG A 487 -25.00 -22.18 -22.01
CA ARG A 487 -25.99 -21.56 -22.92
C ARG A 487 -25.84 -22.08 -24.34
N THR A 488 -24.64 -21.98 -24.93
CA THR A 488 -24.37 -22.42 -26.31
C THR A 488 -24.73 -23.90 -26.51
N LYS A 489 -24.38 -24.78 -25.57
CA LYS A 489 -24.78 -26.21 -25.62
C LYS A 489 -26.29 -26.43 -25.51
N HIS A 490 -27.05 -25.55 -24.85
CA HIS A 490 -28.51 -25.61 -24.86
C HIS A 490 -29.08 -25.14 -26.20
N GLU A 491 -28.54 -24.04 -26.74
CA GLU A 491 -28.91 -23.47 -28.04
C GLU A 491 -28.72 -24.51 -29.15
N GLU A 492 -27.52 -25.07 -29.29
CA GLU A 492 -27.18 -26.15 -30.23
C GLU A 492 -28.13 -27.36 -30.16
N ARG A 493 -28.51 -27.78 -28.96
CA ARG A 493 -29.32 -29.00 -28.72
C ARG A 493 -30.82 -28.80 -28.86
N THR A 494 -31.31 -27.60 -28.56
CA THR A 494 -32.75 -27.33 -28.40
C THR A 494 -33.32 -26.48 -29.52
N HIS A 495 -32.49 -25.62 -30.11
CA HIS A 495 -32.85 -24.71 -31.19
C HIS A 495 -32.13 -25.05 -32.51
N GLY A 496 -31.07 -25.85 -32.44
CA GLY A 496 -30.28 -26.29 -33.59
C GLY A 496 -29.11 -25.34 -33.89
N SER A 497 -28.10 -25.83 -34.59
CA SER A 497 -26.91 -25.03 -34.94
C SER A 497 -27.06 -24.41 -36.33
N VAL A 498 -27.61 -23.20 -36.39
CA VAL A 498 -27.45 -22.25 -37.50
C VAL A 498 -27.18 -20.87 -36.90
N ALA A 499 -26.36 -20.09 -37.63
CA ALA A 499 -25.83 -18.76 -37.34
C ALA A 499 -26.50 -17.89 -36.26
N ALA A 500 -25.63 -17.15 -35.55
CA ALA A 500 -26.02 -16.08 -34.63
C ALA A 500 -27.07 -15.13 -35.22
N PRO A 501 -27.92 -14.49 -34.37
CA PRO A 501 -28.65 -13.31 -34.78
C PRO A 501 -27.66 -12.33 -35.42
N VAL A 502 -28.06 -11.74 -36.55
CA VAL A 502 -27.27 -10.69 -37.19
C VAL A 502 -27.06 -9.59 -36.16
N ASN A 503 -25.81 -9.17 -35.95
CA ASN A 503 -25.50 -7.93 -35.25
C ASN A 503 -25.85 -6.74 -36.17
N ASP A 504 -27.12 -6.65 -36.55
CA ASP A 504 -27.78 -5.41 -36.95
C ASP A 504 -28.32 -4.72 -35.68
N THR A 505 -27.52 -4.76 -34.61
CA THR A 505 -27.22 -3.50 -33.95
C THR A 505 -26.18 -2.78 -34.82
N GLU A 506 -26.67 -2.10 -35.87
CA GLU A 506 -26.36 -0.67 -35.91
C GLU A 506 -26.56 -0.16 -34.48
N SER A 507 -25.56 0.51 -33.91
CA SER A 507 -25.79 1.21 -32.66
C SER A 507 -26.93 2.18 -32.95
N VAL A 508 -28.12 1.85 -32.43
CA VAL A 508 -29.19 2.83 -32.33
C VAL A 508 -28.60 3.85 -31.37
N ASP A 509 -28.09 4.95 -31.94
CA ASP A 509 -27.53 6.08 -31.22
C ASP A 509 -28.71 6.81 -30.54
N ASP A 510 -29.22 6.15 -29.51
CA ASP A 510 -30.39 6.46 -28.70
C ASP A 510 -29.96 6.18 -27.25
N ASP A 511 -29.15 7.06 -26.66
CA ASP A 511 -29.68 8.35 -26.25
C ASP A 511 -28.82 9.56 -26.66
N CYS A 512 -29.51 10.66 -26.97
CA CYS A 512 -28.91 11.94 -27.35
C CYS A 512 -28.35 12.68 -26.12
N SER A 513 -27.25 12.18 -25.58
CA SER A 513 -26.32 13.00 -24.80
C SER A 513 -25.10 13.28 -25.66
N GLU A 514 -25.00 14.51 -26.18
CA GLU A 514 -23.81 14.96 -26.89
C GLU A 514 -22.64 15.04 -25.88
N GLN A 515 -21.91 13.95 -25.68
CA GLN A 515 -20.83 13.89 -24.69
C GLN A 515 -19.71 14.90 -25.01
N ASP A 516 -19.11 15.45 -23.95
CA ASP A 516 -17.92 16.31 -24.04
C ASP A 516 -16.67 15.48 -23.75
N TYR A 517 -16.15 14.81 -24.78
CA TYR A 517 -15.01 13.91 -24.63
C TYR A 517 -13.71 14.63 -24.22
N LEU A 518 -13.61 15.95 -24.45
CA LEU A 518 -12.48 16.75 -23.97
C LEU A 518 -12.60 17.04 -22.45
N TYR A 519 -13.80 17.38 -21.97
CA TYR A 519 -14.08 17.53 -20.54
C TYR A 519 -13.86 16.20 -19.80
N ASN A 520 -14.35 15.11 -20.37
CA ASN A 520 -14.17 13.76 -19.85
C ASN A 520 -12.70 13.40 -19.65
N TYR A 521 -11.83 13.65 -20.64
CA TYR A 521 -10.38 13.41 -20.51
C TYR A 521 -9.78 14.16 -19.31
N HIS A 522 -10.17 15.42 -19.11
CA HIS A 522 -9.58 16.28 -18.07
C HIS A 522 -10.16 16.06 -16.66
N THR A 523 -11.45 15.73 -16.53
CA THR A 523 -12.05 15.26 -15.27
C THR A 523 -11.55 13.88 -14.88
N ALA A 524 -11.38 12.99 -15.87
CA ALA A 524 -10.75 11.69 -15.67
C ALA A 524 -9.33 11.82 -15.12
N LYS A 525 -8.53 12.67 -15.75
CA LYS A 525 -7.16 13.00 -15.34
C LYS A 525 -7.11 13.58 -13.92
N LEU A 526 -7.99 14.54 -13.62
CA LEU A 526 -8.07 15.19 -12.30
C LEU A 526 -8.34 14.15 -11.20
N THR A 527 -9.30 13.26 -11.42
CA THR A 527 -9.69 12.20 -10.48
C THR A 527 -8.56 11.21 -10.21
N TYR A 528 -7.93 10.68 -11.27
CA TYR A 528 -6.84 9.70 -11.12
C TYR A 528 -5.64 10.33 -10.40
N GLY A 529 -5.29 11.57 -10.73
CA GLY A 529 -4.20 12.25 -10.04
C GLY A 529 -4.51 12.65 -8.60
N LEU A 530 -5.77 12.90 -8.23
CA LEU A 530 -6.16 13.05 -6.82
C LEU A 530 -6.00 11.73 -6.04
N LEU A 531 -6.33 10.58 -6.64
CA LEU A 531 -6.05 9.26 -6.07
C LEU A 531 -4.53 9.06 -5.83
N LEU A 532 -3.69 9.41 -6.80
CA LEU A 532 -2.22 9.33 -6.67
C LEU A 532 -1.65 10.34 -5.66
N LEU A 533 -2.23 11.55 -5.58
CA LEU A 533 -1.84 12.58 -4.63
C LEU A 533 -2.15 12.13 -3.19
N GLU A 534 -3.33 11.56 -2.98
CA GLU A 534 -3.78 10.99 -1.71
C GLU A 534 -2.91 9.82 -1.26
N PHE A 535 -2.63 8.87 -2.16
CA PHE A 535 -1.71 7.77 -1.88
C PHE A 535 -0.34 8.30 -1.42
N ASN A 536 0.25 9.25 -2.17
CA ASN A 536 1.54 9.84 -1.82
C ASN A 536 1.51 10.56 -0.47
N ASP A 537 0.41 11.24 -0.13
CA ASP A 537 0.27 11.96 1.14
C ASP A 537 0.10 11.01 2.32
N ALA A 538 -0.75 9.99 2.19
CA ALA A 538 -0.96 8.97 3.21
C ALA A 538 0.34 8.25 3.55
N VAL A 539 1.14 7.92 2.53
CA VAL A 539 2.50 7.38 2.70
C VAL A 539 3.43 8.37 3.43
N LYS A 540 3.42 9.67 3.10
CA LYS A 540 4.28 10.69 3.73
C LYS A 540 3.94 10.91 5.21
N GLU A 541 2.66 10.91 5.57
CA GLU A 541 2.20 11.03 6.97
C GLU A 541 2.32 9.72 7.76
N GLY A 542 2.52 8.59 7.10
CA GLY A 542 2.49 7.25 7.71
C GLY A 542 1.09 6.84 8.15
N ASP A 543 0.07 7.26 7.39
CA ASP A 543 -1.35 7.08 7.68
C ASP A 543 -1.87 5.76 7.08
N GLY A 544 -1.72 4.68 7.85
CA GLY A 544 -2.10 3.33 7.44
C GLY A 544 -3.60 3.16 7.22
N GLU A 545 -4.46 3.91 7.93
CA GLU A 545 -5.91 3.85 7.76
C GLU A 545 -6.37 4.55 6.49
N ARG A 546 -5.80 5.72 6.20
CA ARG A 546 -6.12 6.45 4.98
C ARG A 546 -5.57 5.74 3.75
N LEU A 547 -4.38 5.15 3.85
CA LEU A 547 -3.83 4.29 2.79
C LEU A 547 -4.68 3.01 2.59
N PHE A 548 -5.23 2.43 3.66
CA PHE A 548 -6.19 1.32 3.55
C PHE A 548 -7.47 1.72 2.78
N LYS A 549 -8.02 2.91 3.04
CA LYS A 549 -9.14 3.48 2.27
C LYS A 549 -8.81 3.69 0.78
N VAL A 550 -7.63 4.24 0.49
CA VAL A 550 -7.12 4.39 -0.90
C VAL A 550 -7.03 3.04 -1.61
N TYR A 551 -6.58 1.99 -0.92
CA TYR A 551 -6.44 0.66 -1.53
C TYR A 551 -7.78 0.06 -1.98
N LYS A 552 -8.88 0.29 -1.26
CA LYS A 552 -10.21 -0.18 -1.67
C LYS A 552 -10.60 0.33 -3.05
N LEU A 553 -10.35 1.61 -3.33
CA LEU A 553 -10.59 2.20 -4.65
C LEU A 553 -9.54 1.76 -5.67
N ALA A 554 -8.25 1.74 -5.30
CA ALA A 554 -7.17 1.30 -6.17
C ALA A 554 -7.31 -0.16 -6.65
N MET A 555 -7.95 -1.04 -5.87
CA MET A 555 -8.27 -2.42 -6.26
C MET A 555 -9.11 -2.48 -7.55
N LEU A 556 -10.10 -1.59 -7.67
CA LEU A 556 -10.97 -1.51 -8.85
C LEU A 556 -10.17 -1.08 -10.08
N PHE A 557 -9.29 -0.08 -9.92
CA PHE A 557 -8.35 0.34 -10.97
C PHE A 557 -7.39 -0.79 -11.38
N TYR A 558 -6.78 -1.51 -10.44
CA TYR A 558 -5.92 -2.65 -10.77
C TYR A 558 -6.68 -3.75 -11.53
N ARG A 559 -7.94 -4.02 -11.17
CA ARG A 559 -8.78 -5.01 -11.86
C ARG A 559 -9.15 -4.55 -13.28
N LYS A 560 -9.58 -3.29 -13.44
CA LYS A 560 -9.98 -2.70 -14.72
C LYS A 560 -8.81 -2.62 -15.72
N TYR A 561 -7.62 -2.20 -15.27
CA TYR A 561 -6.44 -2.00 -16.12
C TYR A 561 -5.49 -3.22 -16.18
N GLY A 562 -6.01 -4.44 -15.95
CA GLY A 562 -5.29 -5.70 -16.20
C GLY A 562 -4.17 -6.03 -15.20
N HIS A 563 -4.05 -5.30 -14.10
CA HIS A 563 -3.05 -5.53 -13.05
C HIS A 563 -3.54 -6.53 -12.00
N PHE A 564 -4.02 -7.70 -12.46
CA PHE A 564 -4.71 -8.70 -11.63
C PHE A 564 -3.90 -9.18 -10.42
N LYS A 565 -2.56 -9.26 -10.53
CA LYS A 565 -1.66 -9.57 -9.40
C LYS A 565 -1.84 -8.58 -8.24
N TYR A 566 -1.89 -7.27 -8.55
CA TYR A 566 -2.03 -6.20 -7.56
C TYR A 566 -3.47 -6.10 -7.05
N ALA A 567 -4.47 -6.34 -7.91
CA ALA A 567 -5.86 -6.46 -7.48
C ALA A 567 -6.02 -7.59 -6.43
N TYR A 568 -5.46 -8.78 -6.71
CA TYR A 568 -5.45 -9.89 -5.77
C TYR A 568 -4.66 -9.57 -4.49
N ALA A 569 -3.47 -8.98 -4.60
CA ALA A 569 -2.66 -8.63 -3.42
C ALA A 569 -3.42 -7.68 -2.48
N VAL A 570 -4.16 -6.70 -3.03
CA VAL A 570 -5.03 -5.81 -2.24
C VAL A 570 -6.24 -6.54 -1.66
N LEU A 571 -6.84 -7.48 -2.38
CA LEU A 571 -7.93 -8.32 -1.86
C LEU A 571 -7.44 -9.17 -0.67
N LEU A 572 -6.27 -9.80 -0.79
CA LEU A 572 -5.65 -10.58 0.29
C LEU A 572 -5.31 -9.69 1.49
N TYR A 573 -4.66 -8.54 1.29
CA TYR A 573 -4.35 -7.55 2.33
C TYR A 573 -5.62 -7.06 3.05
N SER A 574 -6.69 -6.78 2.31
CA SER A 574 -7.98 -6.39 2.88
C SER A 574 -8.61 -7.50 3.70
N SER A 575 -8.56 -8.73 3.21
CA SER A 575 -9.10 -9.92 3.88
C SER A 575 -8.28 -10.29 5.13
N GLN A 576 -6.97 -10.11 5.09
CA GLN A 576 -6.08 -10.26 6.24
C GLN A 576 -6.47 -9.28 7.35
N ILE A 577 -6.62 -7.99 7.03
CA ILE A 577 -7.00 -6.96 8.01
C ILE A 577 -8.42 -7.16 8.56
N LYS A 578 -9.36 -7.68 7.76
CA LYS A 578 -10.78 -7.78 8.13
C LYS A 578 -11.21 -9.12 8.71
N ALA A 579 -10.47 -10.21 8.47
CA ALA A 579 -10.90 -11.55 8.84
C ALA A 579 -9.78 -12.40 9.44
N ILE A 580 -8.66 -12.55 8.72
CA ILE A 580 -7.65 -13.57 9.05
C ILE A 580 -6.81 -13.18 10.27
N LEU A 581 -6.36 -11.92 10.35
CA LEU A 581 -5.47 -11.47 11.43
C LEU A 581 -6.28 -11.10 12.67
N SER A 582 -5.68 -11.19 13.86
CA SER A 582 -6.26 -10.57 15.06
C SER A 582 -6.20 -9.04 14.95
N GLU A 583 -6.97 -8.29 15.75
CA GLU A 583 -6.98 -6.81 15.68
C GLU A 583 -5.59 -6.19 15.89
N SER A 584 -4.79 -6.78 16.78
CA SER A 584 -3.42 -6.37 17.09
C SER A 584 -2.52 -6.56 15.87
N GLU A 585 -2.64 -7.68 15.17
CA GLU A 585 -1.86 -8.01 13.99
C GLU A 585 -2.31 -7.24 12.74
N ALA A 586 -3.61 -7.02 12.59
CA ALA A 586 -4.18 -6.15 11.56
C ALA A 586 -3.71 -4.69 11.75
N CYS A 587 -3.56 -4.24 13.01
CA CYS A 587 -2.96 -2.95 13.34
C CYS A 587 -1.47 -2.90 12.96
N ASP A 588 -0.68 -3.93 13.31
CA ASP A 588 0.73 -4.00 12.95
C ASP A 588 0.96 -4.01 11.42
N LEU A 589 0.22 -4.85 10.68
CA LEU A 589 0.28 -4.89 9.22
C LEU A 589 -0.15 -3.55 8.60
N LYS A 590 -1.23 -2.93 9.09
CA LYS A 590 -1.71 -1.64 8.55
C LYS A 590 -0.72 -0.50 8.74
N TRP A 591 -0.12 -0.39 9.93
CA TRP A 591 0.62 0.81 10.36
C TRP A 591 2.14 0.71 10.29
N ASN A 592 2.76 -0.45 10.50
CA ASN A 592 4.21 -0.59 10.46
C ASN A 592 4.71 -0.97 9.05
N ARG A 593 4.34 -0.20 8.03
CA ARG A 593 4.82 -0.35 6.63
C ARG A 593 5.65 0.85 6.13
N PHE A 594 5.98 1.77 7.03
CA PHE A 594 6.60 3.06 6.73
C PHE A 594 7.94 3.24 7.45
N HIS A 595 8.93 3.79 6.74
CA HIS A 595 10.25 4.16 7.25
C HIS A 595 10.46 5.67 7.22
N ASN A 596 11.09 6.25 8.25
CA ASN A 596 11.38 7.69 8.33
C ASN A 596 12.87 7.92 8.67
N LYS A 597 13.72 8.11 7.66
CA LYS A 597 15.19 8.22 7.84
C LYS A 597 15.62 9.44 8.68
N PHE A 598 14.89 10.55 8.61
CA PHE A 598 15.29 11.83 9.19
C PHE A 598 14.47 12.26 10.42
N GLY A 599 13.29 11.67 10.62
CA GLY A 599 12.28 12.23 11.54
C GLY A 599 11.64 13.51 11.00
N GLY A 600 10.56 13.93 11.67
CA GLY A 600 9.65 14.99 11.25
C GLY A 600 8.38 14.46 10.57
N LYS A 601 7.33 15.29 10.56
CA LYS A 601 6.04 15.02 9.91
C LYS A 601 6.19 15.02 8.37
N GLY A 602 5.32 14.31 7.65
CA GLY A 602 5.34 14.26 6.18
C GLY A 602 6.60 13.69 5.52
N ARG A 603 7.44 12.92 6.26
CA ARG A 603 8.77 12.44 5.82
C ARG A 603 8.90 10.91 5.76
N ASN A 604 7.78 10.20 5.84
CA ASN A 604 7.78 8.75 5.69
C ASN A 604 7.92 8.33 4.21
N ILE A 605 8.55 7.18 4.01
CA ILE A 605 8.60 6.44 2.74
C ILE A 605 8.16 4.99 2.97
N PRO A 606 7.74 4.25 1.94
CA PRO A 606 7.48 2.82 2.05
C PRO A 606 8.73 2.01 2.45
N LEU A 607 8.55 0.91 3.18
CA LEU A 607 9.66 0.00 3.53
C LEU A 607 10.29 -0.64 2.29
N ASP A 608 9.50 -1.02 1.28
CA ASP A 608 10.00 -1.56 0.01
C ASP A 608 10.80 -0.54 -0.80
N LEU A 609 10.46 0.76 -0.73
CA LEU A 609 11.30 1.81 -1.30
C LEU A 609 12.64 1.97 -0.57
N LYS A 610 12.69 1.88 0.77
CA LYS A 610 13.98 1.86 1.50
C LYS A 610 14.78 0.61 1.11
N LYS A 611 14.12 -0.54 0.85
CA LYS A 611 14.81 -1.74 0.40
C LYS A 611 15.39 -1.61 -0.99
N GLU A 612 14.64 -1.08 -1.96
CA GLU A 612 15.13 -0.81 -3.31
C GLU A 612 16.32 0.17 -3.29
N GLN A 613 16.28 1.20 -2.44
CA GLN A 613 17.42 2.11 -2.23
C GLN A 613 18.66 1.36 -1.70
N GLN A 614 18.52 0.52 -0.67
CA GLN A 614 19.62 -0.30 -0.15
C GLN A 614 20.15 -1.29 -1.21
N ASN A 615 19.27 -1.96 -1.97
CA ASN A 615 19.63 -2.88 -3.03
C ASN A 615 20.41 -2.17 -4.14
N LYS A 616 20.02 -0.94 -4.49
CA LYS A 616 20.77 -0.11 -5.44
C LYS A 616 22.18 0.22 -4.94
N VAL A 617 22.36 0.64 -3.69
CA VAL A 617 23.70 0.92 -3.12
C VAL A 617 24.54 -0.37 -3.08
N LEU A 618 23.96 -1.49 -2.65
CA LEU A 618 24.64 -2.79 -2.61
C LEU A 618 25.09 -3.24 -4.01
N LYS A 619 24.20 -3.18 -5.02
CA LYS A 619 24.54 -3.49 -6.41
C LYS A 619 25.61 -2.55 -6.98
N THR A 620 25.65 -1.27 -6.55
CA THR A 620 26.74 -0.35 -6.91
C THR A 620 28.07 -0.78 -6.30
N MET A 621 28.10 -1.12 -5.00
CA MET A 621 29.31 -1.61 -4.34
C MET A 621 29.81 -2.94 -4.94
N TRP A 622 28.92 -3.88 -5.24
CA TRP A 622 29.28 -5.15 -5.89
C TRP A 622 29.82 -4.95 -7.31
N LYS A 623 29.22 -4.05 -8.12
CA LYS A 623 29.78 -3.67 -9.43
C LYS A 623 31.16 -3.03 -9.30
N GLY A 624 31.38 -2.24 -8.25
CA GLY A 624 32.68 -1.66 -7.92
C GLY A 624 33.76 -2.68 -7.56
N LEU A 625 33.41 -3.84 -6.99
CA LEU A 625 34.37 -4.92 -6.70
C LEU A 625 34.86 -5.65 -7.97
N GLY A 626 34.07 -5.65 -9.05
CA GLY A 626 34.43 -6.26 -10.32
C GLY A 626 34.84 -7.73 -10.18
N SER A 627 36.04 -8.08 -10.65
CA SER A 627 36.61 -9.43 -10.54
C SER A 627 36.89 -9.90 -9.11
N ASN A 628 36.91 -8.98 -8.14
CA ASN A 628 37.12 -9.29 -6.71
C ASN A 628 35.81 -9.60 -5.97
N LEU A 629 34.68 -9.68 -6.70
CA LEU A 629 33.42 -10.16 -6.16
C LEU A 629 33.46 -11.69 -6.00
N SER A 630 33.57 -12.12 -4.75
CA SER A 630 33.48 -13.50 -4.29
C SER A 630 32.35 -13.60 -3.27
N GLU A 631 31.91 -14.81 -2.93
CA GLU A 631 30.90 -15.03 -1.89
C GLU A 631 31.28 -14.38 -0.54
N GLN A 632 32.55 -14.44 -0.16
CA GLN A 632 33.05 -13.80 1.05
C GLN A 632 32.97 -12.27 1.00
N SER A 633 33.34 -11.64 -0.13
CA SER A 633 33.23 -10.18 -0.27
C SER A 633 31.77 -9.73 -0.45
N ALA A 634 30.94 -10.52 -1.13
CA ALA A 634 29.50 -10.31 -1.26
C ALA A 634 28.78 -10.35 0.10
N SER A 635 29.14 -11.29 0.99
CA SER A 635 28.60 -11.37 2.36
C SER A 635 29.07 -10.24 3.28
N ARG A 636 30.30 -9.75 3.10
CA ARG A 636 30.88 -8.71 3.96
C ARG A 636 30.26 -7.33 3.72
N VAL A 637 30.05 -6.94 2.47
CA VAL A 637 29.62 -5.59 2.09
C VAL A 637 28.26 -5.17 2.72
N PRO A 638 27.17 -5.98 2.68
CA PRO A 638 25.89 -5.64 3.32
C PRO A 638 26.01 -5.30 4.81
N LYS A 639 26.88 -6.02 5.55
CA LYS A 639 27.05 -5.86 7.00
C LYS A 639 27.69 -4.51 7.39
N ALA A 640 28.32 -3.83 6.44
CA ALA A 640 28.87 -2.48 6.63
C ALA A 640 28.02 -1.38 5.98
N LEU A 641 26.92 -1.72 5.28
CA LEU A 641 26.17 -0.79 4.42
C LEU A 641 25.61 0.42 5.17
N ASP A 642 24.84 0.19 6.24
CA ASP A 642 24.24 1.27 7.04
C ASP A 642 25.32 2.13 7.72
N SER A 643 26.43 1.52 8.15
CA SER A 643 27.58 2.22 8.76
C SER A 643 28.44 3.00 7.75
N ILE A 644 28.26 2.77 6.45
CA ILE A 644 28.89 3.56 5.38
C ILE A 644 27.95 4.67 4.90
N GLU A 645 26.62 4.48 4.91
CA GLU A 645 25.63 5.52 4.54
C GLU A 645 25.82 6.81 5.37
N ASP A 646 25.99 6.70 6.70
CA ASP A 646 26.09 7.86 7.59
C ASP A 646 27.37 8.71 7.32
N PRO A 647 28.60 8.15 7.31
CA PRO A 647 29.80 8.87 6.88
C PRO A 647 29.72 9.46 5.48
N MET A 648 29.15 8.73 4.51
CA MET A 648 28.98 9.24 3.14
C MET A 648 28.07 10.46 3.11
N SER A 649 26.93 10.44 3.82
CA SER A 649 26.03 11.59 3.89
C SER A 649 26.71 12.82 4.52
N SER A 650 27.49 12.63 5.58
CA SER A 650 28.27 13.69 6.22
C SER A 650 29.37 14.26 5.31
N ILE A 651 29.99 13.44 4.46
CA ILE A 651 30.94 13.90 3.44
C ILE A 651 30.22 14.71 2.35
N ASP A 652 29.03 14.28 1.92
CA ASP A 652 28.21 15.03 0.96
C ASP A 652 27.78 16.39 1.53
N THR A 653 27.46 16.48 2.82
CA THR A 653 27.19 17.76 3.51
C THR A 653 28.41 18.68 3.47
N ASP A 654 29.58 18.19 3.90
CA ASP A 654 30.83 18.98 3.97
C ASP A 654 31.29 19.44 2.59
N CYS A 655 31.20 18.57 1.59
CA CYS A 655 31.53 18.86 0.20
C CYS A 655 30.43 19.65 -0.54
N ARG A 656 29.32 19.98 0.13
CA ARG A 656 28.13 20.67 -0.43
C ARG A 656 27.55 19.96 -1.67
N LEU A 657 27.69 18.64 -1.73
CA LEU A 657 27.21 17.79 -2.83
C LEU A 657 25.69 17.53 -2.75
N GLU A 658 25.08 17.74 -1.57
CA GLU A 658 23.65 17.52 -1.29
C GLU A 658 22.68 18.17 -2.29
N LYS A 659 23.11 19.23 -3.00
CA LYS A 659 22.34 19.85 -4.09
C LYS A 659 23.19 20.22 -5.31
N ARG A 660 23.65 19.22 -6.06
CA ARG A 660 23.50 19.31 -7.52
C ARG A 660 22.07 18.94 -7.90
N GLN A 661 21.13 19.89 -7.71
CA GLN A 661 19.98 19.94 -8.63
C GLN A 661 20.57 19.93 -10.04
N GLY A 662 20.15 18.97 -10.88
CA GLY A 662 20.78 18.75 -12.18
C GLY A 662 20.85 20.06 -12.95
N ARG A 663 22.06 20.51 -13.30
CA ARG A 663 22.37 21.75 -14.04
C ARG A 663 21.95 21.66 -15.52
N ASN A 664 20.74 21.20 -15.75
CA ASN A 664 20.02 21.32 -17.01
C ASN A 664 18.86 22.28 -16.73
N SER A 665 18.81 23.38 -17.47
CA SER A 665 17.82 24.47 -17.33
C SER A 665 16.41 24.02 -17.73
N LYS A 666 15.83 23.09 -16.98
CA LYS A 666 14.41 22.76 -17.02
C LYS A 666 13.64 23.86 -16.29
N LYS A 667 12.49 24.23 -16.83
CA LYS A 667 11.57 25.22 -16.27
C LYS A 667 11.29 24.99 -14.79
N GLY A 668 11.16 26.08 -14.04
CA GLY A 668 10.86 26.04 -12.61
C GLY A 668 9.57 25.25 -12.32
N PRO A 669 9.37 24.72 -11.10
CA PRO A 669 8.13 24.02 -10.78
C PRO A 669 6.89 24.88 -11.05
N GLU A 670 6.92 26.14 -10.61
CA GLU A 670 5.85 27.12 -10.82
C GLU A 670 5.67 27.47 -12.30
N GLU A 671 6.76 27.74 -13.03
CA GLU A 671 6.71 28.02 -14.47
C GLU A 671 6.11 26.85 -15.28
N SER A 672 6.39 25.60 -14.87
CA SER A 672 5.77 24.41 -15.47
C SER A 672 4.26 24.38 -15.25
N VAL A 673 3.81 24.74 -14.04
CA VAL A 673 2.37 24.76 -13.67
C VAL A 673 1.66 25.88 -14.42
N THR A 674 2.18 27.10 -14.42
CA THR A 674 1.61 28.24 -15.14
C THR A 674 1.50 27.97 -16.65
N GLN A 675 2.50 27.29 -17.24
CA GLN A 675 2.45 26.94 -18.66
C GLN A 675 1.33 25.93 -18.99
N ILE A 676 1.22 24.84 -18.20
CA ILE A 676 0.15 23.85 -18.40
C ILE A 676 -1.21 24.51 -18.12
N LEU A 677 -1.34 25.30 -17.05
CA LEU A 677 -2.56 26.03 -16.71
C LEU A 677 -3.04 26.93 -17.87
N GLY A 678 -2.13 27.72 -18.47
CA GLY A 678 -2.47 28.56 -19.62
C GLY A 678 -2.95 27.76 -20.83
N ASP A 679 -2.41 26.56 -21.05
CA ASP A 679 -2.84 25.65 -22.11
C ASP A 679 -4.24 25.06 -21.84
N LEU A 680 -4.54 24.70 -20.59
CA LEU A 680 -5.85 24.17 -20.16
C LEU A 680 -6.94 25.26 -20.21
N MET A 681 -6.68 26.46 -19.68
CA MET A 681 -7.62 27.58 -19.71
C MET A 681 -7.91 28.04 -21.15
N LYS A 682 -6.89 28.11 -22.02
CA LYS A 682 -7.07 28.47 -23.43
C LYS A 682 -7.98 27.49 -24.20
N LYS A 683 -8.03 26.23 -23.77
CA LYS A 683 -8.92 25.20 -24.33
C LYS A 683 -10.25 25.05 -23.58
N GLN A 684 -10.47 25.81 -22.51
CA GLN A 684 -11.68 25.77 -21.68
C GLN A 684 -12.03 24.33 -21.26
N VAL A 685 -11.02 23.54 -20.87
CA VAL A 685 -11.16 22.07 -20.72
C VAL A 685 -12.13 21.65 -19.60
N PHE A 686 -12.35 22.51 -18.61
CA PHE A 686 -13.29 22.28 -17.51
C PHE A 686 -14.65 22.97 -17.72
N LEU A 687 -14.85 23.68 -18.83
CA LEU A 687 -16.17 24.14 -19.25
C LEU A 687 -16.86 22.97 -19.96
N LEU A 688 -17.98 22.50 -19.41
CA LEU A 688 -18.81 21.46 -20.04
C LEU A 688 -19.48 22.05 -21.28
N THR A 689 -19.16 21.50 -22.45
CA THR A 689 -19.67 21.89 -23.76
C THR A 689 -20.18 20.63 -24.47
N PRO A 690 -21.49 20.39 -24.47
CA PRO A 690 -22.08 19.23 -25.16
C PRO A 690 -21.59 19.13 -26.62
N GLY A 691 -21.29 17.91 -27.06
CA GLY A 691 -20.87 17.59 -28.43
C GLY A 691 -19.42 17.95 -28.76
N ARG A 692 -18.63 18.43 -27.79
CA ARG A 692 -17.24 18.78 -28.01
C ARG A 692 -16.38 17.52 -28.24
N GLU A 693 -15.85 17.41 -29.45
CA GLU A 693 -14.89 16.37 -29.84
C GLU A 693 -13.71 16.28 -28.86
N GLY A 694 -13.28 15.04 -28.60
CA GLY A 694 -12.11 14.77 -27.78
C GLY A 694 -10.79 15.18 -28.44
N HIS A 695 -9.69 14.80 -27.79
CA HIS A 695 -8.39 14.85 -28.44
C HIS A 695 -8.36 13.90 -29.65
N LYS A 696 -7.62 14.22 -30.72
CA LYS A 696 -7.55 13.37 -31.92
C LYS A 696 -7.01 11.98 -31.62
N SER A 697 -6.06 11.91 -30.68
CA SER A 697 -5.52 10.66 -30.14
C SER A 697 -6.42 9.97 -29.09
N PHE A 698 -7.52 10.62 -28.66
CA PHE A 698 -8.47 10.14 -27.65
C PHE A 698 -9.91 10.63 -27.99
N PRO A 699 -10.49 10.21 -29.13
CA PRO A 699 -11.66 10.87 -29.72
C PRO A 699 -12.96 10.64 -28.95
N LYS A 700 -13.15 9.43 -28.41
CA LYS A 700 -14.25 9.04 -27.51
C LYS A 700 -13.62 8.60 -26.19
N PHE A 701 -13.33 9.56 -25.31
CA PHE A 701 -12.73 9.28 -24.00
C PHE A 701 -13.81 9.37 -22.93
N GLU A 702 -14.11 8.26 -22.25
CA GLU A 702 -15.11 8.23 -21.19
C GLU A 702 -14.62 8.92 -19.91
N ALA A 703 -15.51 9.67 -19.25
CA ALA A 703 -15.19 10.27 -17.96
C ALA A 703 -14.93 9.19 -16.91
N ASN A 704 -15.74 8.12 -16.92
CA ASN A 704 -15.65 7.07 -15.92
C ASN A 704 -14.58 6.02 -16.25
N LEU A 705 -13.40 6.18 -15.64
CA LEU A 705 -12.28 5.24 -15.78
C LEU A 705 -12.56 3.81 -15.25
N LEU A 706 -13.67 3.58 -14.53
CA LEU A 706 -14.13 2.28 -14.09
C LEU A 706 -15.32 1.74 -14.92
N GLU A 707 -15.79 2.48 -15.92
CA GLU A 707 -16.88 2.05 -16.81
C GLU A 707 -16.59 0.71 -17.46
N GLY A 708 -17.59 -0.16 -17.56
CA GLY A 708 -17.41 -1.55 -18.04
C GLY A 708 -16.62 -2.45 -17.07
N LEU A 709 -16.46 -2.07 -15.80
CA LEU A 709 -16.18 -3.01 -14.71
C LEU A 709 -17.52 -3.57 -14.21
N ASP A 710 -17.86 -4.79 -14.60
CA ASP A 710 -19.15 -5.41 -14.28
C ASP A 710 -19.19 -5.96 -12.83
N TYR A 711 -20.23 -5.61 -12.05
CA TYR A 711 -20.40 -6.08 -10.67
C TYR A 711 -20.49 -7.60 -10.56
N ARG A 712 -21.01 -8.29 -11.58
CA ARG A 712 -21.16 -9.76 -11.62
C ARG A 712 -19.80 -10.44 -11.74
N ASP A 713 -18.93 -9.89 -12.59
CA ASP A 713 -17.55 -10.39 -12.77
C ASP A 713 -16.64 -9.99 -11.61
N LEU A 714 -16.91 -8.85 -10.94
CA LEU A 714 -16.26 -8.44 -9.70
C LEU A 714 -16.66 -9.36 -8.53
N HIS A 715 -17.97 -9.53 -8.30
CA HIS A 715 -18.54 -10.43 -7.29
C HIS A 715 -17.98 -11.84 -7.43
N LYS A 716 -18.05 -12.42 -8.65
CA LYS A 716 -17.51 -13.75 -8.92
C LYS A 716 -16.03 -13.82 -8.60
N TRP A 717 -15.23 -12.88 -9.11
CA TRP A 717 -13.79 -12.86 -8.87
C TRP A 717 -13.44 -12.77 -7.38
N MET A 718 -14.13 -11.92 -6.60
CA MET A 718 -13.87 -11.84 -5.16
C MET A 718 -14.29 -13.11 -4.42
N THR A 719 -15.48 -13.63 -4.72
CA THR A 719 -16.03 -14.84 -4.08
C THR A 719 -15.17 -16.08 -4.37
N ASP A 720 -14.76 -16.28 -5.63
CA ASP A 720 -13.88 -17.38 -6.03
C ASP A 720 -12.60 -17.38 -5.17
N HIS A 721 -11.96 -16.22 -4.96
CA HIS A 721 -10.72 -16.09 -4.17
C HIS A 721 -10.91 -16.05 -2.64
N LEU A 722 -12.14 -15.85 -2.13
CA LEU A 722 -12.47 -15.94 -0.70
C LEU A 722 -12.96 -17.35 -0.30
N SER A 723 -13.28 -18.18 -1.28
CA SER A 723 -13.73 -19.58 -1.11
C SER A 723 -12.60 -20.62 -1.11
N LEU A 724 -11.39 -20.20 -1.50
CA LEU A 724 -10.13 -20.95 -1.47
C LEU A 724 -9.44 -20.83 -0.11
#